data_AF-A0A936VZ06-F1
#
_entry.id   AF-A0A936VZ06-F1
#
_cell.length_a   1.000
_cell.length_b   1.000
_cell.length_c   1.000
_cell.angle_alpha   90.00
_cell.angle_beta   90.00
_cell.angle_gamma   90.00
#
_symmetry.space_group_name_H-M   'P 1'
#
loop_
_entity.id
_entity.type
_entity.pdbx_description
1 polymer ?
#
loop_
_entity_poly.entity_id
_entity_poly.type
_entity_poly.pdbx_seq_one_letter_code
_entity_poly.pdbx_strand_id
1 'polypeptide(L)'
;MPGKKLILGKARVFACNDLWESIEVQEGGTLEIVESEIKSGNFAFDAKANTKVIARQNSKISSGNHGGKIKNGTSIELRGIQFEKLKGGIIVDNTNLTLESFNFNQIGTIGGLPSVADPFEGNCISFLGGGAKSIMPASTGSEGYFFNANNGIYIDNGAHKISGYTFKGVNHGIYIKNTTGSASNIEKNIMDVLSNGIFLENNGALSSLIDNNEVRAKNPLATGIYVGGQTGNTIIKRNLIDMDAGFAGIQVSSCQNTTIENNNAFNNAPTGNKSDCIYISNSNNVVASCNTVSHSGSGHGTTAIEVEETMNGEYKCNTVTGADCGMVYIAFCKPSIISGNSLSQHDIGFVISNRASGSDGITGTQFFQGNILKNSGASSDAWNFAGSLNSISESLFKVSNQSPFIPNNIQDLISLGWFTQPEGSTEFTCGSSTCPNGVGRSSANSNETDQRNFLLNNDLSIGEFSDARTWSARFAILMDIKSNQMRDGISLEWLSKFKGSSLDIFSDVAILLNRSSLQNSELISLQNKKRSLYFFNSAESNQFLEQISELDNKMQKIVEKLKKEYLSLAKYEFESLSSLQNLSEYELNMQQVLLLELKAELDHTLDLKNDVLLKSIAEQCPYSGGLAVYRARMLRQLVAKDYNDLQTCGIRQNESEKKMGMYPTIEAYPIPFTDVIYINIQSNKLIDSYNYEIVDPQGKCVQTGIVSSQGQIQTYNLPMGIYFIKISEDANLICKIIK
;
A
#
# COMPACT_ATOMS: atom_id res chain seq x y z
N MET A 1 -25.91 34.94 19.08
CA MET A 1 -27.36 35.05 19.34
C MET A 1 -27.99 33.78 18.79
N PRO A 2 -28.42 32.83 19.64
CA PRO A 2 -29.03 31.59 19.17
C PRO A 2 -30.28 31.83 18.33
N GLY A 3 -30.50 31.02 17.30
CA GLY A 3 -31.73 31.00 16.49
C GLY A 3 -31.87 32.12 15.45
N LYS A 4 -30.86 32.96 15.22
CA LYS A 4 -30.89 33.96 14.13
C LYS A 4 -30.58 33.29 12.78
N LYS A 5 -31.38 33.61 11.76
CA LYS A 5 -31.26 33.05 10.40
C LYS A 5 -31.06 34.14 9.35
N LEU A 6 -30.03 34.00 8.53
CA LEU A 6 -29.80 34.77 7.29
C LEU A 6 -30.14 33.88 6.10
N ILE A 7 -30.88 34.42 5.13
CA ILE A 7 -31.21 33.74 3.87
C ILE A 7 -30.68 34.56 2.71
N LEU A 8 -29.77 33.98 1.93
CA LEU A 8 -29.34 34.49 0.63
C LEU A 8 -30.16 33.77 -0.44
N GLY A 9 -31.21 34.41 -0.93
CA GLY A 9 -32.09 33.89 -1.99
C GLY A 9 -31.89 34.68 -3.29
N LYS A 10 -31.50 34.01 -4.38
CA LYS A 10 -31.21 34.64 -5.69
C LYS A 10 -30.20 35.80 -5.62
N ALA A 11 -29.31 35.77 -4.63
CA ALA A 11 -28.35 36.82 -4.36
C ALA A 11 -27.05 36.64 -5.14
N ARG A 12 -26.30 37.74 -5.32
CA ARG A 12 -24.90 37.71 -5.77
C ARG A 12 -24.04 38.45 -4.76
N VAL A 13 -23.04 37.78 -4.19
CA VAL A 13 -22.09 38.33 -3.21
C VAL A 13 -20.70 38.29 -3.83
N PHE A 14 -20.07 39.45 -4.01
CA PHE A 14 -18.75 39.57 -4.62
C PHE A 14 -18.06 40.87 -4.18
N ALA A 15 -16.74 40.93 -4.36
CA ALA A 15 -15.95 42.15 -4.23
C ALA A 15 -15.25 42.48 -5.56
N CYS A 16 -14.95 43.76 -5.78
CA CYS A 16 -14.45 44.26 -7.06
C CYS A 16 -12.94 44.06 -7.27
N ASN A 17 -12.13 44.33 -6.24
CA ASN A 17 -10.66 44.42 -6.36
C ASN A 17 -9.93 43.50 -5.37
N ASP A 18 -10.36 43.49 -4.11
CA ASP A 18 -9.74 42.71 -3.03
C ASP A 18 -10.57 41.49 -2.64
N LEU A 19 -9.93 40.47 -2.06
CA LEU A 19 -10.65 39.38 -1.42
C LEU A 19 -11.27 39.88 -0.10
N TRP A 20 -12.59 39.75 0.03
CA TRP A 20 -13.28 39.98 1.29
C TRP A 20 -13.15 38.75 2.20
N GLU A 21 -13.23 38.91 3.52
CA GLU A 21 -12.81 37.84 4.44
C GLU A 21 -13.75 36.62 4.43
N SER A 22 -14.97 36.73 4.97
CA SER A 22 -16.00 35.66 4.92
C SER A 22 -17.40 36.11 5.34
N ILE A 23 -18.44 35.34 5.00
CA ILE A 23 -19.74 35.44 5.69
C ILE A 23 -19.58 34.68 7.00
N GLU A 24 -19.39 35.43 8.09
CA GLU A 24 -19.20 34.85 9.41
C GLU A 24 -20.54 34.44 10.03
N VAL A 25 -20.73 33.13 10.25
CA VAL A 25 -21.93 32.60 10.92
C VAL A 25 -21.59 32.41 12.40
N GLN A 26 -22.09 33.33 13.24
CA GLN A 26 -21.88 33.33 14.69
C GLN A 26 -22.67 32.20 15.38
N GLU A 27 -22.17 31.76 16.54
CA GLU A 27 -22.72 30.61 17.30
C GLU A 27 -24.25 30.64 17.49
N GLY A 28 -24.87 29.48 17.23
CA GLY A 28 -26.33 29.29 17.20
C GLY A 28 -27.04 29.94 16.01
N GLY A 29 -26.30 30.57 15.09
CA GLY A 29 -26.82 31.16 13.86
C GLY A 29 -27.05 30.14 12.74
N THR A 30 -27.90 30.51 11.78
CA THR A 30 -28.15 29.76 10.55
C THR A 30 -27.89 30.61 9.32
N LEU A 31 -27.12 30.10 8.36
CA LEU A 31 -27.00 30.64 7.00
C LEU A 31 -27.70 29.70 6.03
N GLU A 32 -28.58 30.23 5.18
CA GLU A 32 -29.24 29.47 4.11
C GLU A 32 -28.96 30.14 2.76
N ILE A 33 -28.29 29.41 1.86
CA ILE A 33 -27.89 29.86 0.52
C ILE A 33 -28.80 29.16 -0.50
N VAL A 34 -29.52 29.92 -1.32
CA VAL A 34 -30.56 29.42 -2.22
C VAL A 34 -30.47 30.12 -3.56
N GLU A 35 -30.26 29.38 -4.65
CA GLU A 35 -30.14 29.92 -6.03
C GLU A 35 -29.16 31.11 -6.13
N SER A 36 -28.12 31.14 -5.30
CA SER A 36 -27.26 32.32 -5.10
C SER A 36 -25.81 32.07 -5.53
N GLU A 37 -25.12 33.13 -5.91
CA GLU A 37 -23.70 33.10 -6.33
C GLU A 37 -22.82 33.88 -5.35
N ILE A 38 -21.72 33.27 -4.89
CA ILE A 38 -20.73 33.88 -4.00
C ILE A 38 -19.35 33.83 -4.66
N LYS A 39 -18.64 34.96 -4.69
CA LYS A 39 -17.35 35.15 -5.38
C LYS A 39 -16.35 35.98 -4.57
N SER A 40 -15.07 35.84 -4.89
CA SER A 40 -13.98 36.70 -4.40
C SER A 40 -13.80 36.72 -2.87
N GLY A 41 -14.22 35.67 -2.16
CA GLY A 41 -14.00 35.54 -0.72
C GLY A 41 -12.66 34.86 -0.41
N ASN A 42 -12.03 35.21 0.72
CA ASN A 42 -10.98 34.37 1.30
C ASN A 42 -11.59 33.04 1.78
N PHE A 43 -12.75 33.10 2.44
CA PHE A 43 -13.70 32.00 2.57
C PHE A 43 -15.08 32.51 2.12
N ALA A 44 -15.89 31.71 1.43
CA ALA A 44 -17.28 32.14 1.15
C ALA A 44 -18.12 32.23 2.44
N PHE A 45 -17.84 31.39 3.45
CA PHE A 45 -18.39 31.46 4.80
C PHE A 45 -17.40 30.90 5.84
N ASP A 46 -17.40 31.47 7.06
CA ASP A 46 -16.74 30.89 8.25
C ASP A 46 -17.81 30.62 9.32
N ALA A 47 -18.16 29.35 9.46
CA ALA A 47 -19.19 28.89 10.38
C ALA A 47 -18.57 28.50 11.72
N LYS A 48 -18.87 29.31 12.76
CA LYS A 48 -18.43 29.03 14.13
C LYS A 48 -19.17 27.81 14.70
N ALA A 49 -18.76 27.38 15.90
CA ALA A 49 -19.32 26.22 16.56
C ALA A 49 -20.85 26.30 16.73
N ASN A 50 -21.51 25.14 16.75
CA ASN A 50 -22.95 25.00 16.98
C ASN A 50 -23.83 25.85 16.03
N THR A 51 -23.42 26.01 14.77
CA THR A 51 -24.21 26.73 13.75
C THR A 51 -24.91 25.76 12.78
N LYS A 52 -25.71 26.31 11.87
CA LYS A 52 -26.22 25.57 10.71
C LYS A 52 -25.92 26.30 9.41
N VAL A 53 -25.31 25.63 8.43
CA VAL A 53 -25.24 26.16 7.05
C VAL A 53 -25.94 25.21 6.10
N ILE A 54 -26.92 25.75 5.37
CA ILE A 54 -27.69 25.05 4.35
C ILE A 54 -27.37 25.72 3.02
N ALA A 55 -26.98 24.96 2.01
CA ALA A 55 -26.92 25.48 0.64
C ALA A 55 -27.73 24.60 -0.29
N ARG A 56 -28.58 25.20 -1.13
CA ARG A 56 -29.44 24.44 -2.04
C ARG A 56 -29.73 25.11 -3.38
N GLN A 57 -30.36 24.34 -4.27
CA GLN A 57 -30.98 24.81 -5.51
C GLN A 57 -29.98 25.54 -6.42
N ASN A 58 -29.02 24.82 -6.99
CA ASN A 58 -28.04 25.31 -7.96
C ASN A 58 -27.25 26.55 -7.48
N SER A 59 -26.99 26.66 -6.17
CA SER A 59 -26.13 27.71 -5.62
C SER A 59 -24.68 27.50 -6.08
N LYS A 60 -23.90 28.57 -6.19
CA LYS A 60 -22.53 28.55 -6.72
C LYS A 60 -21.57 29.35 -5.86
N ILE A 61 -20.43 28.76 -5.54
CA ILE A 61 -19.31 29.39 -4.85
C ILE A 61 -18.10 29.31 -5.79
N SER A 62 -17.45 30.43 -6.12
CA SER A 62 -16.37 30.41 -7.10
C SER A 62 -15.35 31.55 -6.99
N SER A 63 -14.18 31.40 -7.62
CA SER A 63 -13.19 32.49 -7.78
C SER A 63 -12.77 33.16 -6.46
N GLY A 64 -12.44 32.35 -5.44
CA GLY A 64 -11.97 32.78 -4.12
C GLY A 64 -10.82 31.88 -3.64
N ASN A 65 -10.29 32.11 -2.45
CA ASN A 65 -9.30 31.17 -1.88
C ASN A 65 -10.01 29.88 -1.45
N HIS A 66 -11.01 29.94 -0.57
CA HIS A 66 -11.68 28.76 -0.01
C HIS A 66 -13.20 28.80 -0.12
N GLY A 67 -13.80 27.62 -0.30
CA GLY A 67 -15.25 27.43 -0.41
C GLY A 67 -15.99 27.59 0.92
N GLY A 68 -15.36 27.28 2.04
CA GLY A 68 -15.90 27.57 3.37
C GLY A 68 -15.11 26.92 4.51
N LYS A 69 -15.24 27.47 5.72
CA LYS A 69 -14.64 26.93 6.95
C LYS A 69 -15.74 26.63 7.97
N ILE A 70 -15.60 25.50 8.67
CA ILE A 70 -16.65 24.93 9.51
C ILE A 70 -16.02 24.42 10.81
N LYS A 71 -16.60 24.76 11.95
CA LYS A 71 -16.09 24.37 13.28
C LYS A 71 -17.04 23.44 14.03
N ASN A 72 -16.52 22.86 15.11
CA ASN A 72 -17.13 21.84 15.97
C ASN A 72 -18.65 22.02 16.23
N GLY A 73 -19.43 20.95 16.13
CA GLY A 73 -20.87 20.95 16.40
C GLY A 73 -21.74 21.61 15.32
N THR A 74 -21.16 22.13 14.23
CA THR A 74 -21.93 22.74 13.13
C THR A 74 -22.62 21.70 12.26
N SER A 75 -23.93 21.85 12.05
CA SER A 75 -24.68 21.03 11.09
C SER A 75 -24.57 21.64 9.69
N ILE A 76 -24.05 20.88 8.72
CA ILE A 76 -24.04 21.30 7.31
C ILE A 76 -24.79 20.34 6.40
N GLU A 77 -25.54 20.96 5.50
CA GLU A 77 -26.46 20.34 4.56
C GLU A 77 -26.33 21.05 3.21
N LEU A 78 -25.52 20.49 2.31
CA LEU A 78 -25.29 21.03 0.97
C LEU A 78 -26.01 20.15 -0.06
N ARG A 79 -26.93 20.72 -0.85
CA ARG A 79 -27.84 20.01 -1.77
C ARG A 79 -27.98 20.69 -3.13
N GLY A 80 -27.22 20.30 -4.15
CA GLY A 80 -27.24 21.04 -5.42
C GLY A 80 -26.41 22.31 -5.36
N ILE A 81 -25.14 22.21 -4.95
CA ILE A 81 -24.18 23.32 -4.92
C ILE A 81 -22.96 23.03 -5.81
N GLN A 82 -22.45 24.09 -6.44
CA GLN A 82 -21.24 24.07 -7.25
C GLN A 82 -20.12 24.87 -6.56
N PHE A 83 -18.92 24.29 -6.51
CA PHE A 83 -17.68 24.92 -6.06
C PHE A 83 -16.71 24.95 -7.25
N GLU A 84 -16.31 26.14 -7.72
CA GLU A 84 -15.50 26.28 -8.94
C GLU A 84 -14.34 27.25 -8.82
N LYS A 85 -13.15 26.87 -9.32
CA LYS A 85 -11.99 27.78 -9.44
C LYS A 85 -11.64 28.43 -8.10
N LEU A 86 -11.52 27.59 -7.08
CA LEU A 86 -11.09 27.97 -5.73
C LEU A 86 -9.67 27.43 -5.51
N LYS A 87 -8.90 27.97 -4.56
CA LYS A 87 -7.63 27.32 -4.16
C LYS A 87 -7.89 26.06 -3.34
N GLY A 88 -8.82 26.13 -2.39
CA GLY A 88 -9.34 24.98 -1.64
C GLY A 88 -10.86 25.00 -1.59
N GLY A 89 -11.47 23.85 -1.29
CA GLY A 89 -12.92 23.73 -1.16
C GLY A 89 -13.39 23.97 0.28
N ILE A 90 -13.87 22.94 0.96
CA ILE A 90 -14.44 23.05 2.31
C ILE A 90 -13.44 22.54 3.35
N ILE A 91 -13.22 23.32 4.42
CA ILE A 91 -12.48 22.89 5.61
C ILE A 91 -13.47 22.55 6.74
N VAL A 92 -13.43 21.30 7.22
CA VAL A 92 -14.31 20.75 8.26
C VAL A 92 -13.50 20.39 9.51
N ASP A 93 -13.65 21.17 10.56
CA ASP A 93 -13.01 20.94 11.86
C ASP A 93 -14.03 20.33 12.84
N ASN A 94 -13.77 19.06 13.23
CA ASN A 94 -14.51 18.33 14.27
C ASN A 94 -16.06 18.34 14.13
N THR A 95 -16.61 18.21 12.92
CA THR A 95 -18.05 18.03 12.73
C THR A 95 -18.42 17.11 11.56
N ASN A 96 -19.69 16.70 11.48
CA ASN A 96 -20.26 15.92 10.38
C ASN A 96 -20.63 16.81 9.18
N LEU A 97 -20.48 16.27 7.97
CA LEU A 97 -20.73 16.99 6.71
C LEU A 97 -21.69 16.19 5.83
N THR A 98 -22.98 16.56 5.81
CA THR A 98 -23.95 15.91 4.92
C THR A 98 -23.94 16.59 3.55
N LEU A 99 -23.61 15.83 2.51
CA LEU A 99 -23.55 16.29 1.13
C LEU A 99 -24.50 15.50 0.23
N GLU A 100 -25.27 16.21 -0.58
CA GLU A 100 -26.16 15.66 -1.60
C GLU A 100 -25.97 16.44 -2.91
N SER A 101 -25.90 15.76 -4.05
CA SER A 101 -25.94 16.38 -5.38
C SER A 101 -25.01 17.58 -5.56
N PHE A 102 -23.71 17.43 -5.26
CA PHE A 102 -22.74 18.53 -5.29
C PHE A 102 -21.70 18.36 -6.40
N ASN A 103 -21.02 19.45 -6.76
CA ASN A 103 -19.94 19.44 -7.74
C ASN A 103 -18.80 20.35 -7.29
N PHE A 104 -17.61 19.78 -7.08
CA PHE A 104 -16.35 20.52 -7.01
C PHE A 104 -15.62 20.42 -8.34
N ASN A 105 -15.18 21.53 -8.92
CA ASN A 105 -14.49 21.54 -10.21
C ASN A 105 -13.38 22.60 -10.24
N GLN A 106 -12.16 22.20 -10.63
CA GLN A 106 -10.99 23.09 -10.67
C GLN A 106 -10.68 23.67 -9.28
N ILE A 107 -10.35 22.79 -8.32
CA ILE A 107 -9.94 23.19 -6.96
C ILE A 107 -8.41 23.07 -6.85
N GLY A 108 -7.75 24.21 -6.64
CA GLY A 108 -6.31 24.38 -6.73
C GLY A 108 -5.78 24.29 -8.17
N THR A 109 -4.45 24.31 -8.30
CA THR A 109 -3.75 24.00 -9.55
C THR A 109 -3.53 22.49 -9.68
N ILE A 110 -4.13 21.86 -10.69
CA ILE A 110 -3.92 20.44 -11.01
C ILE A 110 -2.43 20.19 -11.26
N GLY A 111 -1.87 19.17 -10.60
CA GLY A 111 -0.46 18.79 -10.73
C GLY A 111 0.54 19.69 -10.00
N GLY A 112 0.09 20.80 -9.39
CA GLY A 112 0.88 21.51 -8.40
C GLY A 112 0.88 20.76 -7.08
N LEU A 113 2.04 20.61 -6.44
CA LEU A 113 2.09 20.29 -5.01
C LEU A 113 1.35 21.41 -4.25
N PRO A 114 0.59 21.11 -3.18
CA PRO A 114 0.04 22.14 -2.30
C PRO A 114 1.16 23.08 -1.86
N SER A 115 0.93 24.39 -1.88
CA SER A 115 1.95 25.30 -1.38
C SER A 115 2.17 25.03 0.11
N VAL A 116 3.43 25.04 0.56
CA VAL A 116 3.78 24.81 1.98
C VAL A 116 3.13 25.86 2.91
N ALA A 117 2.65 26.97 2.34
CA ALA A 117 1.93 28.02 3.03
C ALA A 117 0.44 27.70 3.30
N ASP A 118 -0.21 26.82 2.52
CA ASP A 118 -1.62 26.44 2.72
C ASP A 118 -1.84 24.93 2.45
N PRO A 119 -1.87 24.07 3.49
CA PRO A 119 -2.04 22.63 3.34
C PRO A 119 -3.45 22.21 2.86
N PHE A 120 -4.37 23.17 2.70
CA PHE A 120 -5.73 22.95 2.19
C PHE A 120 -5.86 23.27 0.69
N GLU A 121 -4.82 23.84 0.08
CA GLU A 121 -4.77 24.11 -1.36
C GLU A 121 -4.82 22.82 -2.18
N GLY A 122 -5.72 22.79 -3.17
CA GLY A 122 -5.98 21.63 -4.02
C GLY A 122 -6.96 20.61 -3.45
N ASN A 123 -7.45 20.77 -2.21
CA ASN A 123 -8.37 19.82 -1.57
C ASN A 123 -9.83 20.27 -1.77
N CYS A 124 -10.70 19.45 -2.37
CA CYS A 124 -12.13 19.77 -2.44
C CYS A 124 -12.80 19.73 -1.06
N ILE A 125 -12.45 18.76 -0.22
CA ILE A 125 -12.83 18.73 1.20
C ILE A 125 -11.63 18.35 2.05
N SER A 126 -11.36 19.12 3.10
CA SER A 126 -10.33 18.85 4.11
C SER A 126 -10.97 18.66 5.48
N PHE A 127 -10.82 17.46 6.06
CA PHE A 127 -11.24 17.20 7.44
C PHE A 127 -10.07 17.32 8.41
N LEU A 128 -10.29 18.04 9.52
CA LEU A 128 -9.32 18.28 10.58
C LEU A 128 -9.84 17.75 11.92
N GLY A 129 -8.94 17.21 12.75
CA GLY A 129 -9.20 16.85 14.14
C GLY A 129 -9.85 15.47 14.37
N GLY A 130 -9.83 15.01 15.63
CA GLY A 130 -10.38 13.72 16.01
C GLY A 130 -11.90 13.76 16.21
N GLY A 131 -12.65 13.18 15.27
CA GLY A 131 -14.10 12.99 15.41
C GLY A 131 -14.67 12.02 14.39
N ALA A 132 -15.84 11.44 14.69
CA ALA A 132 -16.59 10.67 13.70
C ALA A 132 -17.23 11.63 12.68
N LYS A 133 -16.89 11.43 11.41
CA LYS A 133 -17.18 12.29 10.27
C LYS A 133 -17.83 11.44 9.18
N SER A 134 -19.14 11.56 9.04
CA SER A 134 -19.86 10.93 7.93
C SER A 134 -19.92 11.88 6.74
N ILE A 135 -19.60 11.35 5.56
CA ILE A 135 -19.90 11.91 4.24
C ILE A 135 -20.71 10.83 3.51
N MET A 136 -22.03 10.88 3.70
CA MET A 136 -22.96 9.97 3.04
C MET A 136 -23.84 10.77 2.07
N PRO A 137 -24.17 10.21 0.88
CA PRO A 137 -25.19 10.79 0.02
C PRO A 137 -26.51 10.75 0.80
N ALA A 138 -27.26 11.86 0.83
CA ALA A 138 -28.50 11.91 1.60
C ALA A 138 -29.61 11.01 1.01
N SER A 139 -29.46 10.58 -0.24
CA SER A 139 -30.34 9.63 -0.92
C SER A 139 -29.56 8.74 -1.90
N THR A 140 -29.99 7.48 -2.07
CA THR A 140 -29.46 6.59 -3.12
C THR A 140 -29.76 7.16 -4.50
N GLY A 141 -28.72 7.48 -5.28
CA GLY A 141 -28.84 8.15 -6.58
C GLY A 141 -28.58 9.66 -6.55
N SER A 142 -28.23 10.24 -5.39
CA SER A 142 -27.69 11.61 -5.34
C SER A 142 -26.21 11.61 -5.73
N GLU A 143 -25.89 12.24 -6.87
CA GLU A 143 -24.54 12.21 -7.46
C GLU A 143 -23.66 13.33 -6.90
N GLY A 144 -22.62 12.97 -6.14
CA GLY A 144 -21.57 13.90 -5.70
C GLY A 144 -20.31 13.76 -6.55
N TYR A 145 -19.80 14.88 -7.06
CA TYR A 145 -18.66 14.90 -7.98
C TYR A 145 -17.46 15.72 -7.48
N PHE A 146 -16.27 15.18 -7.73
CA PHE A 146 -14.98 15.83 -7.57
C PHE A 146 -14.22 15.81 -8.91
N PHE A 147 -14.06 16.98 -9.53
CA PHE A 147 -13.38 17.16 -10.81
C PHE A 147 -12.13 18.03 -10.67
N ASN A 148 -11.04 17.62 -11.32
CA ASN A 148 -9.89 18.50 -11.59
C ASN A 148 -9.31 19.16 -10.31
N ALA A 149 -8.84 18.36 -9.37
CA ALA A 149 -8.31 18.83 -8.08
C ALA A 149 -7.05 18.06 -7.67
N ASN A 150 -6.32 18.51 -6.65
CA ASN A 150 -5.24 17.68 -6.10
C ASN A 150 -5.85 16.52 -5.29
N ASN A 151 -6.65 16.79 -4.26
CA ASN A 151 -7.31 15.75 -3.48
C ASN A 151 -8.83 15.94 -3.54
N GLY A 152 -9.57 14.87 -3.86
CA GLY A 152 -11.03 14.87 -3.75
C GLY A 152 -11.46 15.02 -2.29
N ILE A 153 -11.05 14.08 -1.45
CA ILE A 153 -11.25 14.15 0.00
C ILE A 153 -9.90 13.97 0.69
N TYR A 154 -9.49 14.96 1.47
CA TYR A 154 -8.34 14.91 2.35
C TYR A 154 -8.79 14.85 3.81
N ILE A 155 -8.18 13.97 4.59
CA ILE A 155 -8.53 13.70 5.99
C ILE A 155 -7.25 13.64 6.82
N ASP A 156 -7.19 14.49 7.85
CA ASP A 156 -6.20 14.44 8.92
C ASP A 156 -6.93 14.14 10.24
N ASN A 157 -6.87 12.87 10.66
CA ASN A 157 -7.54 12.32 11.85
C ASN A 157 -9.09 12.24 11.81
N GLY A 158 -9.66 11.35 12.63
CA GLY A 158 -11.09 11.02 12.77
C GLY A 158 -11.49 9.60 12.33
N ALA A 159 -12.77 9.27 12.52
CA ALA A 159 -13.41 8.07 11.97
C ALA A 159 -14.30 8.47 10.81
N HIS A 160 -14.31 7.72 9.71
CA HIS A 160 -14.89 8.19 8.45
C HIS A 160 -15.87 7.19 7.87
N LYS A 161 -16.95 7.70 7.27
CA LYS A 161 -17.75 6.95 6.30
C LYS A 161 -17.87 7.76 5.04
N ILE A 162 -17.40 7.23 3.92
CA ILE A 162 -17.37 7.90 2.61
C ILE A 162 -17.97 6.95 1.58
N SER A 163 -19.06 7.35 0.92
CA SER A 163 -19.70 6.44 -0.03
C SER A 163 -20.42 7.13 -1.18
N GLY A 164 -20.48 6.48 -2.33
CA GLY A 164 -21.35 6.87 -3.44
C GLY A 164 -20.90 8.11 -4.23
N TYR A 165 -19.61 8.44 -4.20
CA TYR A 165 -19.08 9.63 -4.89
C TYR A 165 -18.24 9.30 -6.12
N THR A 166 -18.25 10.21 -7.09
CA THR A 166 -17.49 10.13 -8.34
C THR A 166 -16.32 11.11 -8.32
N PHE A 167 -15.13 10.62 -8.63
CA PHE A 167 -13.87 11.37 -8.68
C PHE A 167 -13.32 11.29 -10.10
N LYS A 168 -12.94 12.41 -10.72
CA LYS A 168 -12.41 12.40 -12.09
C LYS A 168 -11.36 13.49 -12.33
N GLY A 169 -10.19 13.10 -12.82
CA GLY A 169 -9.07 14.02 -13.03
C GLY A 169 -8.54 14.63 -11.73
N VAL A 170 -8.73 13.94 -10.59
CA VAL A 170 -8.14 14.33 -9.31
C VAL A 170 -6.82 13.58 -9.10
N ASN A 171 -5.83 14.19 -8.44
CA ASN A 171 -4.54 13.53 -8.21
C ASN A 171 -4.66 12.38 -7.19
N HIS A 172 -5.37 12.60 -6.09
CA HIS A 172 -5.83 11.57 -5.16
C HIS A 172 -7.35 11.59 -5.05
N GLY A 173 -7.99 10.42 -5.08
CA GLY A 173 -9.42 10.29 -4.81
C GLY A 173 -9.74 10.61 -3.35
N ILE A 174 -9.33 9.70 -2.46
CA ILE A 174 -9.46 9.83 -1.01
C ILE A 174 -8.09 9.63 -0.36
N TYR A 175 -7.62 10.61 0.39
CA TYR A 175 -6.37 10.55 1.17
C TYR A 175 -6.70 10.72 2.66
N ILE A 176 -6.47 9.67 3.44
CA ILE A 176 -6.63 9.62 4.89
C ILE A 176 -5.25 9.46 5.53
N LYS A 177 -4.91 10.32 6.50
CA LYS A 177 -3.70 10.15 7.30
C LYS A 177 -3.93 10.41 8.80
N ASN A 178 -3.00 9.91 9.62
CA ASN A 178 -2.92 10.16 11.07
C ASN A 178 -4.20 9.83 11.87
N THR A 179 -5.06 8.94 11.36
CA THR A 179 -6.31 8.55 12.03
C THR A 179 -6.01 7.54 13.14
N THR A 180 -6.25 7.91 14.39
CA THR A 180 -5.99 7.07 15.57
C THR A 180 -7.28 6.60 16.24
N GLY A 181 -7.33 5.33 16.63
CA GLY A 181 -8.44 4.74 17.40
C GLY A 181 -9.80 4.78 16.70
N SER A 182 -9.81 4.96 15.39
CA SER A 182 -10.97 5.39 14.60
C SER A 182 -11.17 4.48 13.40
N ALA A 183 -12.42 4.18 13.03
CA ALA A 183 -12.69 3.31 11.90
C ALA A 183 -12.93 4.09 10.60
N SER A 184 -12.37 3.63 9.49
CA SER A 184 -12.52 4.24 8.15
C SER A 184 -13.28 3.29 7.22
N ASN A 185 -14.45 3.70 6.74
CA ASN A 185 -15.32 2.90 5.89
C ASN A 185 -15.59 3.59 4.56
N ILE A 186 -15.07 3.02 3.47
CA ILE A 186 -15.01 3.62 2.13
C ILE A 186 -15.72 2.67 1.17
N GLU A 187 -16.93 3.02 0.76
CA GLU A 187 -17.83 2.10 0.02
C GLU A 187 -18.35 2.69 -1.29
N LYS A 188 -18.39 1.94 -2.40
CA LYS A 188 -19.19 2.33 -3.60
C LYS A 188 -18.80 3.67 -4.24
N ASN A 189 -17.53 4.05 -4.19
CA ASN A 189 -17.03 5.22 -4.89
C ASN A 189 -16.50 4.82 -6.29
N ILE A 190 -16.57 5.74 -7.26
CA ILE A 190 -16.05 5.56 -8.63
C ILE A 190 -14.95 6.60 -8.86
N MET A 191 -13.76 6.18 -9.26
CA MET A 191 -12.59 7.06 -9.34
C MET A 191 -11.83 6.89 -10.66
N ASP A 192 -11.64 7.98 -11.42
CA ASP A 192 -10.77 8.11 -12.60
C ASP A 192 -9.69 9.14 -12.22
N VAL A 193 -8.64 8.68 -11.54
CA VAL A 193 -7.62 9.51 -10.88
C VAL A 193 -6.35 9.63 -11.72
N LEU A 194 -5.59 10.70 -11.46
CA LEU A 194 -4.30 10.92 -12.09
C LEU A 194 -3.20 10.13 -11.38
N SER A 195 -3.21 10.06 -10.04
CA SER A 195 -2.29 9.23 -9.25
C SER A 195 -3.05 8.21 -8.40
N ASN A 196 -3.30 8.45 -7.11
CA ASN A 196 -3.74 7.40 -6.19
C ASN A 196 -5.27 7.38 -6.00
N GLY A 197 -5.87 6.19 -5.92
CA GLY A 197 -7.32 6.08 -5.71
C GLY A 197 -7.71 6.35 -4.27
N ILE A 198 -7.47 5.35 -3.42
CA ILE A 198 -7.71 5.37 -1.98
C ILE A 198 -6.36 5.21 -1.27
N PHE A 199 -5.97 6.17 -0.44
CA PHE A 199 -4.67 6.20 0.22
C PHE A 199 -4.84 6.38 1.73
N LEU A 200 -4.59 5.31 2.51
CA LEU A 200 -4.65 5.30 3.98
C LEU A 200 -3.22 5.21 4.51
N GLU A 201 -2.72 6.28 5.11
CA GLU A 201 -1.34 6.41 5.58
C GLU A 201 -1.28 6.59 7.10
N ASN A 202 -0.35 5.91 7.79
CA ASN A 202 -0.08 6.08 9.23
C ASN A 202 -1.36 6.07 10.09
N ASN A 203 -2.28 5.20 9.72
CA ASN A 203 -3.63 5.16 10.25
C ASN A 203 -3.69 4.05 11.31
N GLY A 204 -3.51 4.41 12.59
CA GLY A 204 -3.77 3.56 13.74
C GLY A 204 -5.27 3.31 13.97
N ALA A 205 -6.01 2.97 12.92
CA ALA A 205 -7.42 2.61 12.98
C ALA A 205 -7.61 1.35 13.81
N LEU A 206 -8.74 1.28 14.52
CA LEU A 206 -9.22 0.03 15.11
C LEU A 206 -9.71 -0.96 14.03
N SER A 207 -10.28 -0.44 12.94
CA SER A 207 -10.63 -1.22 11.76
C SER A 207 -10.89 -0.34 10.54
N SER A 208 -10.54 -0.83 9.35
CA SER A 208 -10.85 -0.16 8.08
C SER A 208 -11.62 -1.10 7.15
N LEU A 209 -12.59 -0.58 6.40
CA LEU A 209 -13.35 -1.32 5.38
C LEU A 209 -13.32 -0.54 4.07
N ILE A 210 -12.86 -1.17 3.00
CA ILE A 210 -12.80 -0.61 1.65
C ILE A 210 -13.56 -1.57 0.73
N ASP A 211 -14.81 -1.26 0.42
CA ASP A 211 -15.78 -2.20 -0.18
C ASP A 211 -16.43 -1.68 -1.48
N ASN A 212 -16.41 -2.48 -2.54
CA ASN A 212 -17.17 -2.22 -3.77
C ASN A 212 -16.84 -0.86 -4.42
N ASN A 213 -15.60 -0.40 -4.35
CA ASN A 213 -15.16 0.81 -5.07
C ASN A 213 -14.64 0.44 -6.47
N GLU A 214 -14.79 1.36 -7.42
CA GLU A 214 -14.14 1.30 -8.73
C GLU A 214 -13.04 2.35 -8.77
N VAL A 215 -11.80 1.94 -9.08
CA VAL A 215 -10.63 2.81 -9.13
C VAL A 215 -9.90 2.59 -10.45
N ARG A 216 -9.69 3.68 -11.19
CA ARG A 216 -8.89 3.72 -12.41
C ARG A 216 -7.80 4.78 -12.28
N ALA A 217 -6.57 4.43 -12.62
CA ALA A 217 -5.38 5.29 -12.44
C ALA A 217 -4.40 5.17 -13.61
N LYS A 218 -3.68 6.27 -13.92
CA LYS A 218 -2.92 6.41 -15.18
C LYS A 218 -1.45 6.79 -15.03
N ASN A 219 -1.03 7.24 -13.86
CA ASN A 219 0.38 7.55 -13.57
C ASN A 219 1.12 6.24 -13.25
N PRO A 220 2.24 5.90 -13.92
CA PRO A 220 3.04 4.70 -13.62
C PRO A 220 3.45 4.51 -12.14
N LEU A 221 3.45 5.57 -11.33
CA LEU A 221 3.73 5.52 -9.88
C LEU A 221 2.46 5.48 -9.01
N ALA A 222 1.29 5.31 -9.61
CA ALA A 222 0.01 5.25 -8.92
C ALA A 222 -0.18 3.95 -8.15
N THR A 223 -0.82 4.06 -6.99
CA THR A 223 -1.43 2.93 -6.29
C THR A 223 -2.95 3.08 -6.28
N GLY A 224 -3.67 2.03 -6.69
CA GLY A 224 -5.14 2.05 -6.71
C GLY A 224 -5.73 2.14 -5.30
N ILE A 225 -5.35 1.20 -4.43
CA ILE A 225 -5.68 1.20 -3.00
C ILE A 225 -4.39 0.99 -2.19
N TYR A 226 -3.94 2.03 -1.48
CA TYR A 226 -2.81 1.96 -0.55
C TYR A 226 -3.31 1.92 0.89
N VAL A 227 -2.76 1.01 1.68
CA VAL A 227 -2.99 0.88 3.12
C VAL A 227 -1.65 0.70 3.83
N GLY A 228 -1.23 1.71 4.59
CA GLY A 228 0.04 1.77 5.32
C GLY A 228 -0.14 1.87 6.83
N GLY A 229 0.69 1.16 7.60
CA GLY A 229 0.84 1.35 9.04
C GLY A 229 -0.41 1.03 9.89
N GLN A 230 -1.22 0.05 9.48
CA GLN A 230 -2.43 -0.35 10.22
C GLN A 230 -2.12 -1.32 11.35
N THR A 231 -2.56 -1.02 12.58
CA THR A 231 -2.55 -1.98 13.70
C THR A 231 -3.87 -2.73 13.87
N GLY A 232 -5.00 -2.14 13.43
CA GLY A 232 -6.32 -2.75 13.48
C GLY A 232 -6.74 -3.49 12.20
N ASN A 233 -7.84 -4.23 12.30
CA ASN A 233 -8.31 -5.13 11.24
C ASN A 233 -8.76 -4.36 10.00
N THR A 234 -8.08 -4.54 8.87
CA THR A 234 -8.45 -3.91 7.59
C THR A 234 -9.05 -4.92 6.62
N ILE A 235 -10.15 -4.57 5.96
CA ILE A 235 -10.83 -5.43 4.99
C ILE A 235 -10.97 -4.65 3.67
N ILE A 236 -10.33 -5.16 2.61
CA ILE A 236 -10.36 -4.62 1.24
C ILE A 236 -11.09 -5.64 0.37
N LYS A 237 -12.29 -5.32 -0.14
CA LYS A 237 -13.09 -6.30 -0.89
C LYS A 237 -14.01 -5.79 -1.97
N ARG A 238 -14.28 -6.67 -2.95
CA ARG A 238 -15.18 -6.41 -4.09
C ARG A 238 -14.83 -5.16 -4.89
N ASN A 239 -13.61 -4.64 -4.74
CA ASN A 239 -13.19 -3.47 -5.48
C ASN A 239 -12.79 -3.90 -6.90
N LEU A 240 -13.06 -3.01 -7.87
CA LEU A 240 -12.54 -3.08 -9.22
C LEU A 240 -11.41 -2.06 -9.33
N ILE A 241 -10.18 -2.52 -9.55
CA ILE A 241 -9.00 -1.67 -9.74
C ILE A 241 -8.51 -1.90 -11.17
N ASP A 242 -8.36 -0.83 -11.95
CA ASP A 242 -7.95 -0.85 -13.36
C ASP A 242 -6.86 0.20 -13.60
N MET A 243 -5.60 -0.23 -13.57
CA MET A 243 -4.45 0.65 -13.70
C MET A 243 -3.98 0.65 -15.16
N ASP A 244 -4.10 1.77 -15.88
CA ASP A 244 -3.53 1.95 -17.24
C ASP A 244 -2.00 1.80 -17.18
N ALA A 245 -1.40 2.33 -16.12
CA ALA A 245 -0.06 2.05 -15.64
C ALA A 245 -0.02 2.42 -14.17
N GLY A 246 0.45 1.53 -13.30
CA GLY A 246 0.57 1.81 -11.87
C GLY A 246 1.61 0.95 -11.20
N PHE A 247 2.12 1.42 -10.06
CA PHE A 247 3.05 0.67 -9.22
C PHE A 247 2.34 -0.53 -8.57
N ALA A 248 1.13 -0.31 -8.03
CA ALA A 248 0.34 -1.38 -7.40
C ALA A 248 -1.17 -1.18 -7.61
N GLY A 249 -1.91 -2.25 -7.92
CA GLY A 249 -3.37 -2.24 -7.85
C GLY A 249 -3.85 -2.07 -6.40
N ILE A 250 -3.44 -2.99 -5.53
CA ILE A 250 -3.62 -2.92 -4.07
C ILE A 250 -2.24 -3.03 -3.41
N GLN A 251 -1.92 -2.11 -2.51
CA GLN A 251 -0.70 -2.14 -1.70
C GLN A 251 -1.03 -2.16 -0.21
N VAL A 252 -0.45 -3.10 0.52
CA VAL A 252 -0.57 -3.23 1.98
C VAL A 252 0.83 -3.24 2.58
N SER A 253 1.19 -2.21 3.34
CA SER A 253 2.54 -2.08 3.92
C SER A 253 2.51 -1.84 5.42
N SER A 254 3.30 -2.61 6.19
CA SER A 254 3.42 -2.45 7.64
C SER A 254 2.07 -2.56 8.37
N CYS A 255 1.24 -3.52 7.94
CA CYS A 255 -0.12 -3.70 8.44
C CYS A 255 -0.27 -5.02 9.22
N GLN A 256 -1.24 -5.05 10.13
CA GLN A 256 -1.66 -6.26 10.84
C GLN A 256 -3.09 -6.67 10.45
N ASN A 257 -3.39 -7.96 10.53
CA ASN A 257 -4.76 -8.51 10.45
C ASN A 257 -5.57 -7.99 9.25
N THR A 258 -4.96 -7.99 8.06
CA THR A 258 -5.54 -7.39 6.85
C THR A 258 -6.09 -8.46 5.91
N THR A 259 -7.35 -8.33 5.50
CA THR A 259 -8.01 -9.21 4.54
C THR A 259 -8.21 -8.50 3.20
N ILE A 260 -7.73 -9.08 2.12
CA ILE A 260 -7.90 -8.66 0.72
C ILE A 260 -8.74 -9.75 0.04
N GLU A 261 -10.06 -9.59 0.00
CA GLU A 261 -10.98 -10.65 -0.47
C GLU A 261 -11.84 -10.26 -1.68
N ASN A 262 -11.95 -11.14 -2.68
CA ASN A 262 -12.87 -10.98 -3.82
C ASN A 262 -12.70 -9.67 -4.62
N ASN A 263 -11.48 -9.12 -4.75
CA ASN A 263 -11.20 -7.95 -5.57
C ASN A 263 -10.84 -8.36 -7.00
N ASN A 264 -11.11 -7.49 -7.97
CA ASN A 264 -10.62 -7.62 -9.33
C ASN A 264 -9.57 -6.52 -9.58
N ALA A 265 -8.31 -6.89 -9.78
CA ALA A 265 -7.21 -5.93 -10.01
C ALA A 265 -6.53 -6.17 -11.36
N PHE A 266 -6.60 -5.18 -12.22
CA PHE A 266 -5.97 -5.15 -13.54
C PHE A 266 -4.84 -4.12 -13.51
N ASN A 267 -3.66 -4.48 -14.01
CA ASN A 267 -2.56 -3.52 -14.19
C ASN A 267 -1.92 -3.69 -15.57
N ASN A 268 -1.87 -2.61 -16.34
CA ASN A 268 -1.48 -2.61 -17.75
C ASN A 268 -0.15 -1.88 -17.98
N ALA A 269 0.70 -1.82 -16.94
CA ALA A 269 1.92 -1.03 -16.96
C ALA A 269 2.83 -1.35 -18.17
N PRO A 270 3.42 -0.30 -18.79
CA PRO A 270 4.30 -0.48 -19.93
C PRO A 270 5.58 -1.23 -19.54
N THR A 271 6.12 -1.97 -20.50
CA THR A 271 7.32 -2.81 -20.37
C THR A 271 8.47 -2.09 -19.64
N GLY A 272 9.00 -2.73 -18.59
CA GLY A 272 10.18 -2.26 -17.85
C GLY A 272 9.89 -1.47 -16.57
N ASN A 273 8.62 -1.15 -16.27
CA ASN A 273 8.24 -0.63 -14.95
C ASN A 273 7.90 -1.78 -14.00
N LYS A 274 8.36 -1.72 -12.74
CA LYS A 274 7.81 -2.58 -11.68
C LYS A 274 6.33 -2.24 -11.50
N SER A 275 5.50 -3.28 -11.54
CA SER A 275 4.05 -3.17 -11.60
C SER A 275 3.43 -4.40 -10.97
N ASP A 276 2.75 -4.18 -9.86
CA ASP A 276 2.12 -5.22 -9.07
C ASP A 276 0.58 -5.13 -9.18
N CYS A 277 -0.15 -6.25 -9.18
CA CYS A 277 -1.61 -6.18 -9.00
C CYS A 277 -1.97 -6.15 -7.50
N ILE A 278 -1.29 -6.96 -6.69
CA ILE A 278 -1.31 -6.92 -5.23
C ILE A 278 0.13 -6.96 -4.72
N TYR A 279 0.55 -5.93 -3.96
CA TYR A 279 1.85 -5.88 -3.28
C TYR A 279 1.65 -5.83 -1.76
N ILE A 280 2.27 -6.74 -1.04
CA ILE A 280 2.15 -6.87 0.42
C ILE A 280 3.54 -6.89 1.04
N SER A 281 3.86 -5.84 1.80
CA SER A 281 5.18 -5.63 2.38
C SER A 281 5.14 -5.50 3.91
N ASN A 282 6.13 -6.06 4.61
CA ASN A 282 6.37 -5.81 6.04
C ASN A 282 5.17 -6.04 6.98
N SER A 283 4.25 -6.93 6.61
CA SER A 283 2.94 -7.08 7.26
C SER A 283 2.82 -8.38 8.05
N ASN A 284 1.76 -8.52 8.87
CA ASN A 284 1.50 -9.73 9.65
C ASN A 284 0.02 -10.12 9.60
N ASN A 285 -0.28 -11.42 9.58
CA ASN A 285 -1.65 -11.96 9.51
C ASN A 285 -2.44 -11.41 8.29
N VAL A 286 -1.83 -11.41 7.11
CA VAL A 286 -2.48 -10.93 5.87
C VAL A 286 -3.15 -12.08 5.13
N VAL A 287 -4.45 -11.96 4.86
CA VAL A 287 -5.23 -12.93 4.08
C VAL A 287 -5.55 -12.32 2.72
N ALA A 288 -4.98 -12.85 1.62
CA ALA A 288 -5.34 -12.47 0.26
C ALA A 288 -6.07 -13.64 -0.42
N SER A 289 -7.39 -13.52 -0.57
CA SER A 289 -8.24 -14.63 -1.03
C SER A 289 -9.27 -14.28 -2.12
N CYS A 290 -9.54 -15.26 -2.99
CA CYS A 290 -10.60 -15.17 -3.99
C CYS A 290 -10.47 -13.97 -4.97
N ASN A 291 -9.29 -13.35 -5.08
CA ASN A 291 -9.08 -12.20 -5.95
C ASN A 291 -8.87 -12.66 -7.40
N THR A 292 -9.35 -11.87 -8.36
CA THR A 292 -8.97 -12.01 -9.78
C THR A 292 -7.94 -10.94 -10.08
N VAL A 293 -6.71 -11.32 -10.33
CA VAL A 293 -5.63 -10.40 -10.67
C VAL A 293 -5.13 -10.69 -12.08
N SER A 294 -4.93 -9.66 -12.89
CA SER A 294 -4.37 -9.84 -14.21
C SER A 294 -3.53 -8.67 -14.70
N HIS A 295 -2.54 -8.98 -15.52
CA HIS A 295 -1.64 -8.01 -16.14
C HIS A 295 -1.69 -8.16 -17.66
N SER A 296 -1.46 -7.07 -18.41
CA SER A 296 -1.42 -7.10 -19.89
C SER A 296 -0.09 -6.66 -20.51
N GLY A 297 0.82 -6.08 -19.73
CA GLY A 297 2.15 -5.68 -20.19
C GLY A 297 3.08 -6.87 -20.36
N SER A 298 3.60 -7.07 -21.58
CA SER A 298 4.54 -8.15 -21.94
C SER A 298 6.00 -7.81 -21.55
N GLY A 299 6.23 -7.41 -20.30
CA GLY A 299 7.51 -6.92 -19.82
C GLY A 299 7.99 -7.60 -18.55
N HIS A 300 9.30 -7.90 -18.51
CA HIS A 300 10.00 -8.35 -17.31
C HIS A 300 9.82 -7.35 -16.15
N GLY A 301 9.63 -7.87 -14.94
CA GLY A 301 9.44 -7.08 -13.72
C GLY A 301 7.98 -6.79 -13.35
N THR A 302 7.03 -7.48 -13.97
CA THR A 302 5.59 -7.36 -13.64
C THR A 302 5.16 -8.55 -12.78
N THR A 303 4.56 -8.30 -11.62
CA THR A 303 4.15 -9.35 -10.68
C THR A 303 2.65 -9.28 -10.42
N ALA A 304 1.92 -10.39 -10.47
CA ALA A 304 0.49 -10.32 -10.14
C ALA A 304 0.26 -10.27 -8.61
N ILE A 305 0.94 -11.10 -7.81
CA ILE A 305 0.95 -10.99 -6.34
C ILE A 305 2.39 -11.04 -5.82
N GLU A 306 2.89 -9.92 -5.29
CA GLU A 306 4.21 -9.84 -4.64
C GLU A 306 4.07 -9.75 -3.12
N VAL A 307 4.84 -10.57 -2.41
CA VAL A 307 4.87 -10.67 -0.94
C VAL A 307 6.30 -10.50 -0.46
N GLU A 308 6.54 -9.50 0.38
CA GLU A 308 7.85 -9.16 0.92
C GLU A 308 7.79 -9.02 2.45
N GLU A 309 8.72 -9.65 3.16
CA GLU A 309 8.91 -9.53 4.64
C GLU A 309 7.59 -9.65 5.44
N THR A 310 6.65 -10.49 4.98
CA THR A 310 5.28 -10.59 5.49
C THR A 310 4.98 -11.95 6.09
N MET A 311 4.66 -11.97 7.38
CA MET A 311 4.50 -13.21 8.17
C MET A 311 3.03 -13.60 8.36
N ASN A 312 2.81 -14.89 8.65
CA ASN A 312 1.48 -15.47 8.90
C ASN A 312 0.47 -15.19 7.78
N GLY A 313 0.95 -15.19 6.53
CA GLY A 313 0.15 -14.85 5.35
C GLY A 313 -0.68 -16.02 4.82
N GLU A 314 -1.93 -15.78 4.44
CA GLU A 314 -2.78 -16.76 3.76
C GLU A 314 -3.15 -16.30 2.34
N TYR A 315 -2.60 -16.98 1.33
CA TYR A 315 -2.77 -16.64 -0.09
C TYR A 315 -3.58 -17.73 -0.78
N LYS A 316 -4.89 -17.53 -0.90
CA LYS A 316 -5.84 -18.64 -1.14
C LYS A 316 -6.82 -18.39 -2.29
N CYS A 317 -6.96 -19.34 -3.20
CA CYS A 317 -8.03 -19.31 -4.22
C CYS A 317 -8.01 -18.08 -5.15
N ASN A 318 -6.86 -17.44 -5.35
CA ASN A 318 -6.75 -16.32 -6.28
C ASN A 318 -6.65 -16.83 -7.73
N THR A 319 -7.30 -16.14 -8.66
CA THR A 319 -7.12 -16.36 -10.11
C THR A 319 -6.14 -15.31 -10.62
N VAL A 320 -5.06 -15.76 -11.25
CA VAL A 320 -3.86 -14.96 -11.51
C VAL A 320 -3.45 -15.16 -12.96
N THR A 321 -3.29 -14.08 -13.74
CA THR A 321 -2.93 -14.23 -15.17
C THR A 321 -2.16 -13.06 -15.81
N GLY A 322 -1.35 -13.34 -16.83
CA GLY A 322 -0.80 -12.33 -17.77
C GLY A 322 0.42 -11.51 -17.31
N ALA A 323 0.90 -11.69 -16.07
CA ALA A 323 2.12 -11.06 -15.56
C ALA A 323 3.39 -11.89 -15.86
N ASP A 324 4.57 -11.26 -15.91
CA ASP A 324 5.89 -11.95 -15.97
C ASP A 324 5.99 -12.98 -14.84
N CYS A 325 5.76 -12.54 -13.59
CA CYS A 325 5.66 -13.41 -12.43
C CYS A 325 4.21 -13.52 -11.91
N GLY A 326 3.69 -14.73 -11.72
CA GLY A 326 2.37 -14.95 -11.12
C GLY A 326 2.34 -14.60 -9.63
N MET A 327 3.15 -15.29 -8.83
CA MET A 327 3.35 -14.97 -7.41
C MET A 327 4.84 -14.90 -7.08
N VAL A 328 5.28 -13.87 -6.35
CA VAL A 328 6.67 -13.68 -5.91
C VAL A 328 6.74 -13.56 -4.39
N TYR A 329 7.65 -14.30 -3.77
CA TYR A 329 7.97 -14.20 -2.34
C TYR A 329 9.42 -13.74 -2.16
N ILE A 330 9.61 -12.67 -1.38
CA ILE A 330 10.89 -12.00 -1.14
C ILE A 330 11.17 -11.95 0.36
N ALA A 331 12.40 -12.30 0.76
CA ALA A 331 12.82 -12.33 2.17
C ALA A 331 11.92 -13.23 3.05
N PHE A 332 11.82 -12.94 4.35
CA PHE A 332 11.15 -13.82 5.30
C PHE A 332 9.63 -13.67 5.28
N CYS A 333 8.95 -14.59 4.59
CA CYS A 333 7.48 -14.65 4.45
C CYS A 333 6.84 -15.81 5.24
N LYS A 334 7.50 -16.28 6.31
CA LYS A 334 7.19 -17.54 7.00
C LYS A 334 6.47 -17.31 8.34
N PRO A 335 5.48 -18.15 8.71
CA PRO A 335 4.80 -19.14 7.87
C PRO A 335 3.82 -18.46 6.91
N SER A 336 3.80 -18.90 5.65
CA SER A 336 2.72 -18.62 4.70
C SER A 336 1.88 -19.88 4.46
N ILE A 337 0.62 -19.72 4.07
CA ILE A 337 -0.26 -20.79 3.57
C ILE A 337 -0.69 -20.44 2.16
N ILE A 338 -0.23 -21.21 1.17
CA ILE A 338 -0.43 -20.95 -0.26
C ILE A 338 -1.26 -22.09 -0.86
N SER A 339 -2.55 -21.86 -1.14
CA SER A 339 -3.46 -22.93 -1.59
C SER A 339 -4.53 -22.49 -2.61
N GLY A 340 -4.90 -23.38 -3.53
CA GLY A 340 -5.99 -23.17 -4.49
C GLY A 340 -5.78 -22.10 -5.56
N ASN A 341 -4.62 -21.46 -5.63
CA ASN A 341 -4.39 -20.37 -6.57
C ASN A 341 -4.27 -20.91 -8.00
N SER A 342 -4.92 -20.26 -8.98
CA SER A 342 -4.85 -20.64 -10.39
C SER A 342 -4.01 -19.62 -11.16
N LEU A 343 -2.77 -20.01 -11.48
CA LEU A 343 -1.74 -19.22 -12.14
C LEU A 343 -1.68 -19.59 -13.62
N SER A 344 -1.85 -18.64 -14.53
CA SER A 344 -1.88 -18.95 -15.97
C SER A 344 -1.44 -17.82 -16.88
N GLN A 345 -0.84 -18.13 -18.03
CA GLN A 345 -0.28 -17.11 -18.94
C GLN A 345 0.80 -16.24 -18.28
N HIS A 346 1.73 -16.85 -17.55
CA HIS A 346 2.91 -16.18 -16.99
C HIS A 346 4.19 -16.67 -17.67
N ASP A 347 5.27 -15.90 -17.52
CA ASP A 347 6.62 -16.39 -17.81
C ASP A 347 7.09 -17.30 -16.66
N ILE A 348 6.78 -16.97 -15.41
CA ILE A 348 6.98 -17.85 -14.25
C ILE A 348 5.74 -17.79 -13.34
N GLY A 349 5.10 -18.93 -13.10
CA GLY A 349 3.89 -18.98 -12.26
C GLY A 349 4.19 -18.69 -10.78
N PHE A 350 5.23 -19.31 -10.22
CA PHE A 350 5.60 -19.15 -8.81
C PHE A 350 7.09 -18.87 -8.63
N VAL A 351 7.44 -17.84 -7.85
CA VAL A 351 8.81 -17.38 -7.67
C VAL A 351 9.17 -17.24 -6.20
N ILE A 352 10.31 -17.82 -5.82
CA ILE A 352 11.05 -17.43 -4.62
C ILE A 352 12.23 -16.59 -5.07
N SER A 353 12.38 -15.39 -4.50
CA SER A 353 13.25 -14.35 -5.07
C SER A 353 14.11 -13.65 -4.02
N ASN A 354 15.28 -13.17 -4.47
CA ASN A 354 16.14 -12.23 -3.76
C ASN A 354 16.26 -10.86 -4.46
N ARG A 355 15.49 -10.63 -5.55
CA ARG A 355 15.66 -9.50 -6.48
C ARG A 355 15.67 -8.11 -5.80
N ALA A 356 14.86 -7.90 -4.77
CA ALA A 356 14.71 -6.58 -4.14
C ALA A 356 15.62 -6.36 -2.91
N SER A 357 16.07 -7.43 -2.25
CA SER A 357 16.58 -7.37 -0.88
C SER A 357 17.94 -8.02 -0.65
N GLY A 358 18.43 -8.82 -1.61
CA GLY A 358 19.57 -9.71 -1.39
C GLY A 358 19.31 -10.84 -0.37
N SER A 359 18.09 -10.95 0.19
CA SER A 359 17.62 -12.15 0.90
C SER A 359 16.79 -13.03 0.01
N ASP A 360 17.15 -14.29 -0.02
CA ASP A 360 16.30 -15.38 -0.46
C ASP A 360 14.89 -15.30 0.18
N GLY A 361 13.85 -15.52 -0.62
CA GLY A 361 12.49 -15.70 -0.13
C GLY A 361 12.33 -16.98 0.69
N ILE A 362 11.54 -16.93 1.77
CA ILE A 362 11.25 -18.09 2.64
C ILE A 362 9.76 -18.12 2.96
N THR A 363 9.02 -19.12 2.49
CA THR A 363 7.57 -19.24 2.70
C THR A 363 7.18 -20.15 3.87
N GLY A 364 8.10 -20.99 4.34
CA GLY A 364 7.74 -22.17 5.15
C GLY A 364 7.27 -23.34 4.27
N THR A 365 7.26 -24.54 4.84
CA THR A 365 6.85 -25.77 4.14
C THR A 365 5.39 -25.72 3.73
N GLN A 366 5.14 -25.85 2.44
CA GLN A 366 3.81 -25.85 1.84
C GLN A 366 3.36 -27.27 1.52
N PHE A 367 2.17 -27.64 1.98
CA PHE A 367 1.49 -28.85 1.54
C PHE A 367 0.59 -28.44 0.38
N PHE A 368 0.84 -28.94 -0.84
CA PHE A 368 0.26 -28.36 -2.07
C PHE A 368 -1.23 -28.66 -2.18
N GLN A 369 -2.00 -27.79 -1.53
CA GLN A 369 -3.44 -27.79 -1.51
C GLN A 369 -3.95 -27.16 -2.82
N GLY A 370 -3.73 -27.86 -3.93
CA GLY A 370 -4.36 -27.59 -5.22
C GLY A 370 -4.09 -26.23 -5.89
N ASN A 371 -2.90 -25.63 -5.72
CA ASN A 371 -2.50 -24.55 -6.62
C ASN A 371 -2.30 -25.12 -8.04
N ILE A 372 -2.85 -24.46 -9.05
CA ILE A 372 -2.79 -24.86 -10.45
C ILE A 372 -1.78 -23.95 -11.15
N LEU A 373 -0.78 -24.55 -11.79
CA LEU A 373 0.22 -23.86 -12.60
C LEU A 373 -0.04 -24.21 -14.07
N LYS A 374 -0.41 -23.22 -14.89
CA LYS A 374 -0.78 -23.38 -16.30
C LYS A 374 -0.13 -22.31 -17.18
N ASN A 375 1.19 -22.34 -17.30
CA ASN A 375 1.88 -21.47 -18.23
C ASN A 375 1.57 -21.86 -19.69
N SER A 376 1.47 -20.84 -20.55
CA SER A 376 1.07 -20.98 -21.95
C SER A 376 2.22 -20.79 -22.95
N GLY A 377 3.47 -20.72 -22.49
CA GLY A 377 4.63 -20.53 -23.39
C GLY A 377 6.03 -20.58 -22.77
N ALA A 378 6.20 -20.29 -21.48
CA ALA A 378 7.52 -20.25 -20.86
C ALA A 378 8.00 -21.59 -20.29
N SER A 379 9.32 -21.73 -20.12
CA SER A 379 10.00 -23.00 -19.80
C SER A 379 9.91 -23.44 -18.33
N SER A 380 9.33 -22.65 -17.44
CA SER A 380 9.35 -22.93 -16.00
C SER A 380 8.11 -22.40 -15.29
N ASP A 381 7.36 -23.30 -14.68
CA ASP A 381 6.14 -22.97 -13.94
C ASP A 381 6.44 -22.44 -12.54
N ALA A 382 7.53 -22.91 -11.94
CA ALA A 382 8.09 -22.35 -10.72
C ALA A 382 9.60 -22.11 -10.87
N TRP A 383 10.11 -21.03 -10.29
CA TRP A 383 11.53 -20.69 -10.30
C TRP A 383 12.02 -20.23 -8.93
N ASN A 384 13.26 -20.58 -8.62
CA ASN A 384 13.93 -20.11 -7.43
C ASN A 384 15.15 -19.26 -7.80
N PHE A 385 15.05 -17.95 -7.56
CA PHE A 385 16.20 -17.03 -7.60
C PHE A 385 16.91 -16.91 -6.24
N ALA A 386 16.43 -17.57 -5.17
CA ALA A 386 17.19 -17.69 -3.93
C ALA A 386 18.55 -18.36 -4.22
N GLY A 387 19.62 -17.71 -3.78
CA GLY A 387 21.00 -18.13 -4.08
C GLY A 387 21.45 -19.36 -3.29
N SER A 388 20.70 -19.76 -2.26
CA SER A 388 21.09 -20.86 -1.36
C SER A 388 20.11 -22.02 -1.32
N LEU A 389 20.65 -23.19 -0.92
CA LEU A 389 19.90 -24.43 -0.76
C LEU A 389 19.08 -24.50 0.54
N ASN A 390 19.42 -23.76 1.61
CA ASN A 390 18.63 -23.88 2.85
C ASN A 390 17.30 -23.11 2.74
N SER A 391 17.28 -21.96 2.04
CA SER A 391 16.03 -21.22 1.74
C SER A 391 15.03 -22.06 0.94
N ILE A 392 15.55 -22.87 0.01
CA ILE A 392 14.78 -23.90 -0.70
C ILE A 392 14.20 -24.91 0.29
N SER A 393 15.03 -25.47 1.18
CA SER A 393 14.59 -26.49 2.16
C SER A 393 13.52 -25.97 3.13
N GLU A 394 13.59 -24.69 3.50
CA GLU A 394 12.59 -24.03 4.34
C GLU A 394 11.29 -23.70 3.60
N SER A 395 11.32 -23.68 2.27
CA SER A 395 10.18 -23.40 1.38
C SER A 395 9.71 -24.64 0.62
N LEU A 396 9.96 -25.83 1.18
CA LEU A 396 9.61 -27.14 0.60
C LEU A 396 8.13 -27.23 0.23
N PHE A 397 7.83 -27.53 -1.03
CA PHE A 397 6.50 -27.83 -1.54
C PHE A 397 6.26 -29.35 -1.64
N LYS A 398 5.15 -29.83 -1.07
CA LYS A 398 4.74 -31.25 -1.13
C LYS A 398 3.55 -31.41 -2.09
N VAL A 399 3.84 -31.66 -3.37
CA VAL A 399 2.85 -31.77 -4.46
C VAL A 399 2.25 -33.17 -4.57
N SER A 400 0.94 -33.28 -4.76
CA SER A 400 0.33 -34.56 -5.16
C SER A 400 0.82 -34.96 -6.56
N ASN A 401 0.89 -36.26 -6.84
CA ASN A 401 1.25 -36.80 -8.16
C ASN A 401 0.16 -36.64 -9.24
N GLN A 402 -0.87 -35.82 -9.00
CA GLN A 402 -1.96 -35.56 -9.93
C GLN A 402 -1.70 -34.34 -10.84
N SER A 403 -2.11 -34.49 -12.11
CA SER A 403 -1.57 -33.71 -13.24
C SER A 403 -1.81 -32.19 -13.32
N PRO A 404 -2.76 -31.52 -12.63
CA PRO A 404 -2.91 -30.06 -12.74
C PRO A 404 -2.13 -29.26 -11.69
N PHE A 405 -1.47 -29.92 -10.73
CA PHE A 405 -0.82 -29.30 -9.57
C PHE A 405 0.72 -29.39 -9.61
N ILE A 406 1.27 -29.96 -10.69
CA ILE A 406 2.69 -30.24 -10.84
C ILE A 406 3.29 -29.21 -11.81
N PRO A 407 4.31 -28.43 -11.40
CA PRO A 407 5.07 -27.57 -12.32
C PRO A 407 5.64 -28.37 -13.50
N ASN A 408 5.58 -27.83 -14.72
CA ASN A 408 6.19 -28.46 -15.91
C ASN A 408 7.68 -28.80 -15.73
N ASN A 409 8.42 -28.03 -14.94
CA ASN A 409 9.83 -28.25 -14.59
C ASN A 409 10.06 -29.04 -13.28
N ILE A 410 9.08 -29.84 -12.83
CA ILE A 410 9.13 -30.57 -11.55
C ILE A 410 10.40 -31.40 -11.30
N GLN A 411 11.02 -31.98 -12.33
CA GLN A 411 12.22 -32.81 -12.14
C GLN A 411 13.41 -31.97 -11.63
N ASP A 412 13.59 -30.77 -12.18
CA ASP A 412 14.61 -29.82 -11.73
C ASP A 412 14.32 -29.39 -10.28
N LEU A 413 13.06 -29.08 -10.00
CA LEU A 413 12.59 -28.63 -8.68
C LEU A 413 12.72 -29.72 -7.59
N ILE A 414 12.53 -31.00 -7.94
CA ILE A 414 12.82 -32.14 -7.06
C ILE A 414 14.34 -32.30 -6.86
N SER A 415 15.15 -32.13 -7.91
CA SER A 415 16.62 -32.25 -7.80
C SER A 415 17.24 -31.18 -6.89
N LEU A 416 16.61 -30.00 -6.82
CA LEU A 416 16.95 -28.92 -5.90
C LEU A 416 16.46 -29.14 -4.46
N GLY A 417 15.66 -30.19 -4.21
CA GLY A 417 15.00 -30.41 -2.92
C GLY A 417 13.87 -29.44 -2.60
N TRP A 418 13.43 -28.65 -3.59
CA TRP A 418 12.37 -27.65 -3.40
C TRP A 418 10.98 -28.26 -3.46
N PHE A 419 10.80 -29.31 -4.27
CA PHE A 419 9.55 -30.03 -4.41
C PHE A 419 9.73 -31.50 -4.01
N THR A 420 8.66 -32.10 -3.48
CA THR A 420 8.56 -33.54 -3.21
C THR A 420 7.17 -34.04 -3.60
N GLN A 421 7.10 -35.31 -4.02
CA GLN A 421 5.86 -35.96 -4.44
C GLN A 421 5.47 -37.07 -3.43
N PRO A 422 4.81 -36.75 -2.30
CA PRO A 422 4.21 -37.78 -1.46
C PRO A 422 3.10 -38.54 -2.21
N GLU A 423 2.97 -39.83 -1.94
CA GLU A 423 1.85 -40.63 -2.44
C GLU A 423 0.54 -40.19 -1.76
N GLY A 424 -0.47 -39.85 -2.58
CA GLY A 424 -1.81 -39.54 -2.10
C GLY A 424 -2.46 -38.36 -2.83
N SER A 425 -3.79 -38.40 -2.92
CA SER A 425 -4.61 -37.28 -3.40
C SER A 425 -5.22 -36.53 -2.22
N THR A 426 -4.87 -35.25 -2.09
CA THR A 426 -5.73 -34.28 -1.40
C THR A 426 -6.31 -33.37 -2.47
N GLU A 427 -7.47 -33.72 -3.02
CA GLU A 427 -8.25 -32.79 -3.82
C GLU A 427 -8.53 -31.55 -2.95
N PHE A 428 -7.89 -30.44 -3.28
CA PHE A 428 -8.25 -29.16 -2.70
C PHE A 428 -9.24 -28.48 -3.63
N THR A 429 -10.41 -28.19 -3.09
CA THR A 429 -11.36 -27.27 -3.71
C THR A 429 -11.38 -25.99 -2.91
N CYS A 430 -11.39 -24.86 -3.61
CA CYS A 430 -12.11 -23.68 -3.12
C CYS A 430 -13.60 -24.09 -3.05
N GLY A 431 -14.06 -24.61 -1.91
CA GLY A 431 -15.32 -25.35 -1.74
C GLY A 431 -16.63 -24.53 -1.71
N SER A 432 -17.40 -24.56 -0.59
CA SER A 432 -18.69 -23.87 -0.36
C SER A 432 -18.75 -22.34 -0.02
N SER A 433 -17.96 -21.81 0.95
CA SER A 433 -18.32 -20.57 1.68
C SER A 433 -17.26 -19.48 1.89
N THR A 434 -15.96 -19.72 1.63
CA THR A 434 -14.90 -18.73 1.91
C THR A 434 -14.67 -17.75 0.75
N CYS A 435 -14.78 -18.24 -0.49
CA CYS A 435 -15.34 -17.47 -1.60
C CYS A 435 -16.86 -17.73 -1.63
N PRO A 436 -17.68 -16.95 -2.34
CA PRO A 436 -19.02 -17.39 -2.76
C PRO A 436 -18.87 -18.13 -4.11
N ASN A 437 -18.41 -19.38 -4.19
CA ASN A 437 -18.48 -20.47 -3.21
C ASN A 437 -17.06 -21.06 -2.99
N GLY A 438 -16.56 -21.22 -1.73
CA GLY A 438 -15.12 -21.50 -1.48
C GLY A 438 -14.59 -22.10 -0.15
N VAL A 439 -15.27 -22.98 0.60
CA VAL A 439 -14.78 -23.70 1.83
C VAL A 439 -13.41 -24.34 1.65
N GLY A 440 -12.53 -24.26 2.66
CA GLY A 440 -11.38 -25.17 2.77
C GLY A 440 -10.49 -24.93 4.00
N ARG A 441 -11.01 -25.03 5.24
CA ARG A 441 -10.16 -24.97 6.44
C ARG A 441 -9.65 -26.35 6.83
N SER A 442 -8.63 -26.83 6.12
CA SER A 442 -7.63 -27.66 6.79
C SER A 442 -6.86 -26.72 7.72
N SER A 443 -7.00 -26.90 9.03
CA SER A 443 -5.95 -26.45 9.94
C SER A 443 -4.68 -27.18 9.53
N ALA A 444 -3.73 -26.43 8.98
CA ALA A 444 -2.47 -27.00 8.58
C ALA A 444 -1.70 -27.41 9.85
N ASN A 445 -1.93 -28.64 10.30
CA ASN A 445 -0.94 -29.43 11.04
C ASN A 445 0.22 -29.83 10.10
N SER A 446 0.55 -29.00 9.10
CA SER A 446 1.95 -28.77 8.79
C SER A 446 2.59 -28.40 10.12
N ASN A 447 3.45 -29.28 10.64
CA ASN A 447 4.02 -29.15 11.97
C ASN A 447 4.58 -27.73 12.19
N GLU A 448 3.78 -26.87 12.81
CA GLU A 448 4.19 -25.53 13.24
C GLU A 448 5.34 -25.70 14.23
N THR A 449 5.18 -26.72 15.10
CA THR A 449 6.20 -27.62 15.65
C THR A 449 7.54 -27.67 14.89
N ASP A 450 7.61 -28.23 13.69
CA ASP A 450 8.87 -28.48 12.98
C ASP A 450 9.47 -27.17 12.47
N GLN A 451 8.64 -26.20 12.08
CA GLN A 451 9.09 -24.89 11.60
C GLN A 451 9.64 -24.01 12.72
N ARG A 452 8.98 -24.05 13.89
CA ARG A 452 9.44 -23.47 15.16
C ARG A 452 10.70 -24.20 15.65
N ASN A 453 10.75 -25.53 15.56
CA ASN A 453 11.93 -26.34 15.93
C ASN A 453 13.13 -26.12 15.01
N PHE A 454 12.92 -25.75 13.74
CA PHE A 454 14.00 -25.35 12.85
C PHE A 454 14.63 -24.03 13.30
N LEU A 455 13.83 -22.99 13.54
CA LEU A 455 14.33 -21.67 13.97
C LEU A 455 14.88 -21.65 15.39
N LEU A 456 14.51 -22.63 16.23
CA LEU A 456 15.17 -22.91 17.51
C LEU A 456 16.62 -23.39 17.34
N ASN A 457 16.89 -24.20 16.32
CA ASN A 457 18.09 -25.05 16.27
C ASN A 457 19.06 -24.67 15.14
N ASN A 458 18.62 -23.88 14.17
CA ASN A 458 19.43 -23.38 13.06
C ASN A 458 19.32 -21.84 12.98
N ASP A 459 20.40 -21.19 12.54
CA ASP A 459 20.38 -19.80 12.09
C ASP A 459 20.04 -19.73 10.59
N LEU A 460 19.34 -18.67 10.15
CA LEU A 460 19.13 -18.37 8.73
C LEU A 460 20.44 -17.84 8.14
N SER A 461 21.44 -18.71 8.08
CA SER A 461 22.88 -18.45 7.82
C SER A 461 23.20 -18.08 6.36
N ILE A 462 22.29 -17.36 5.71
CA ILE A 462 22.23 -17.13 4.27
C ILE A 462 22.10 -15.65 3.95
N GLY A 463 22.91 -15.23 2.98
CA GLY A 463 22.92 -13.87 2.45
C GLY A 463 23.70 -12.91 3.35
N GLU A 464 23.96 -11.73 2.80
CA GLU A 464 24.39 -10.61 3.64
C GLU A 464 23.26 -10.30 4.63
N PHE A 465 23.62 -10.04 5.90
CA PHE A 465 22.69 -9.76 7.01
C PHE A 465 21.83 -10.95 7.51
N SER A 466 22.32 -12.18 7.39
CA SER A 466 21.75 -13.40 7.99
C SER A 466 21.28 -13.21 9.45
N ASP A 467 22.08 -12.53 10.26
CA ASP A 467 21.92 -12.50 11.71
C ASP A 467 20.79 -11.55 12.12
N ALA A 468 20.75 -10.35 11.52
CA ALA A 468 19.68 -9.36 11.72
C ALA A 468 18.31 -9.92 11.29
N ARG A 469 18.28 -10.69 10.20
CA ARG A 469 17.07 -11.35 9.68
C ARG A 469 16.64 -12.55 10.52
N THR A 470 17.58 -13.42 10.91
CA THR A 470 17.33 -14.53 11.85
C THR A 470 16.76 -14.01 13.17
N TRP A 471 17.35 -12.95 13.70
CA TRP A 471 16.90 -12.30 14.92
C TRP A 471 15.51 -11.69 14.75
N SER A 472 15.24 -10.97 13.65
CA SER A 472 13.93 -10.35 13.38
C SER A 472 12.82 -11.41 13.22
N ALA A 473 13.11 -12.54 12.57
CA ALA A 473 12.21 -13.68 12.45
C ALA A 473 11.92 -14.34 13.81
N ARG A 474 12.96 -14.62 14.62
CA ARG A 474 12.81 -15.16 15.98
C ARG A 474 12.00 -14.20 16.87
N PHE A 475 12.24 -12.89 16.75
CA PHE A 475 11.55 -11.84 17.51
C PHE A 475 10.04 -11.85 17.19
N ALA A 476 9.68 -11.88 15.91
CA ALA A 476 8.28 -11.87 15.48
C ALA A 476 7.52 -13.15 15.87
N ILE A 477 8.18 -14.32 15.85
CA ILE A 477 7.57 -15.57 16.34
C ILE A 477 7.36 -15.54 17.85
N LEU A 478 8.33 -15.00 18.61
CA LEU A 478 8.19 -14.87 20.06
C LEU A 478 7.09 -13.85 20.44
N MET A 479 6.95 -12.77 19.66
CA MET A 479 5.82 -11.84 19.74
C MET A 479 4.48 -12.58 19.58
N ASP A 480 4.34 -13.40 18.53
CA ASP A 480 3.10 -14.13 18.24
C ASP A 480 2.72 -15.15 19.32
N ILE A 481 3.70 -15.98 19.74
CA ILE A 481 3.53 -16.96 20.82
C ILE A 481 3.01 -16.29 22.10
N LYS A 482 3.62 -15.16 22.49
CA LYS A 482 3.26 -14.40 23.69
C LYS A 482 1.95 -13.61 23.53
N SER A 483 1.62 -13.10 22.35
CA SER A 483 0.38 -12.35 22.12
C SER A 483 -0.86 -13.25 22.09
N ASN A 484 -0.76 -14.40 21.42
CA ASN A 484 -1.89 -15.30 21.15
C ASN A 484 -2.21 -16.25 22.31
N GLN A 485 -1.45 -16.19 23.41
CA GLN A 485 -1.52 -17.10 24.56
C GLN A 485 -1.48 -18.59 24.17
N MET A 486 -0.80 -18.93 23.07
CA MET A 486 -0.71 -20.32 22.62
C MET A 486 0.09 -21.14 23.63
N ARG A 487 -0.58 -22.12 24.24
CA ARG A 487 -0.01 -23.05 25.23
C ARG A 487 0.09 -24.47 24.68
N ASP A 488 0.61 -24.59 23.47
CA ASP A 488 1.21 -25.87 23.06
C ASP A 488 2.55 -26.09 23.78
N GLY A 489 3.05 -27.34 23.79
CA GLY A 489 4.28 -27.67 24.52
C GLY A 489 5.54 -26.98 23.98
N ILE A 490 5.51 -26.53 22.73
CA ILE A 490 6.66 -25.97 22.01
C ILE A 490 6.75 -24.47 22.24
N SER A 491 5.61 -23.80 22.35
CA SER A 491 5.49 -22.44 22.86
C SER A 491 6.09 -22.34 24.26
N LEU A 492 5.84 -23.33 25.13
CA LEU A 492 6.46 -23.40 26.45
C LEU A 492 7.98 -23.64 26.38
N GLU A 493 8.44 -24.52 25.48
CA GLU A 493 9.88 -24.72 25.22
C GLU A 493 10.58 -23.43 24.74
N TRP A 494 10.03 -22.76 23.72
CA TRP A 494 10.48 -21.44 23.24
C TRP A 494 10.59 -20.42 24.37
N LEU A 495 9.49 -20.22 25.12
CA LEU A 495 9.43 -19.28 26.24
C LEU A 495 10.45 -19.61 27.33
N SER A 496 10.81 -20.89 27.50
CA SER A 496 11.85 -21.31 28.44
C SER A 496 13.28 -21.12 27.90
N LYS A 497 13.52 -21.39 26.61
CA LYS A 497 14.84 -21.30 25.98
C LYS A 497 15.30 -19.85 25.83
N PHE A 498 14.39 -18.97 25.44
CA PHE A 498 14.68 -17.55 25.28
C PHE A 498 14.57 -16.76 26.59
N LYS A 499 14.10 -17.35 27.70
CA LYS A 499 13.81 -16.62 28.94
C LYS A 499 14.99 -15.79 29.43
N GLY A 500 14.79 -14.47 29.57
CA GLY A 500 15.81 -13.52 30.00
C GLY A 500 16.89 -13.20 28.96
N SER A 501 16.74 -13.67 27.71
CA SER A 501 17.54 -13.18 26.58
C SER A 501 17.09 -11.77 26.17
N SER A 502 17.92 -11.11 25.37
CA SER A 502 17.57 -9.85 24.70
C SER A 502 16.23 -9.96 23.98
N LEU A 503 16.04 -11.00 23.15
CA LEU A 503 14.83 -11.30 22.38
C LEU A 503 13.55 -11.38 23.24
N ASP A 504 13.66 -12.00 24.41
CA ASP A 504 12.56 -12.18 25.36
C ASP A 504 12.11 -10.84 25.94
N ILE A 505 13.06 -10.04 26.44
CA ILE A 505 12.82 -8.69 26.96
C ILE A 505 12.28 -7.76 25.87
N PHE A 506 12.88 -7.77 24.66
CA PHE A 506 12.40 -6.97 23.54
C PHE A 506 10.95 -7.32 23.17
N SER A 507 10.58 -8.61 23.16
CA SER A 507 9.22 -9.04 22.81
C SER A 507 8.19 -8.68 23.90
N ASP A 508 8.57 -8.72 25.19
CA ASP A 508 7.68 -8.25 26.26
C ASP A 508 7.45 -6.73 26.18
N VAL A 509 8.50 -5.94 25.93
CA VAL A 509 8.41 -4.50 25.69
C VAL A 509 7.50 -4.20 24.48
N ALA A 510 7.70 -4.88 23.36
CA ALA A 510 6.92 -4.65 22.15
C ALA A 510 5.45 -5.10 22.28
N ILE A 511 5.16 -6.16 23.05
CA ILE A 511 3.78 -6.55 23.40
C ILE A 511 3.15 -5.54 24.35
N LEU A 512 3.90 -4.99 25.31
CA LEU A 512 3.43 -3.92 26.16
C LEU A 512 3.03 -2.69 25.34
N LEU A 513 3.88 -2.27 24.40
CA LEU A 513 3.61 -1.17 23.49
C LEU A 513 2.40 -1.44 22.57
N ASN A 514 2.26 -2.66 22.02
CA ASN A 514 1.06 -3.04 21.27
C ASN A 514 -0.22 -3.11 22.14
N ARG A 515 -0.10 -3.23 23.47
CA ARG A 515 -1.24 -3.24 24.42
C ARG A 515 -1.68 -1.85 24.87
N SER A 516 -0.82 -0.81 24.79
CA SER A 516 -1.27 0.56 25.08
C SER A 516 -2.27 1.06 24.03
N SER A 517 -2.10 0.64 22.77
CA SER A 517 -2.95 1.01 21.62
C SER A 517 -4.29 0.27 21.54
N LEU A 518 -5.02 0.17 22.67
CA LEU A 518 -6.38 -0.39 22.85
C LEU A 518 -6.49 -1.92 22.94
N GLN A 519 -6.82 -2.44 24.13
CA GLN A 519 -7.67 -3.65 24.26
C GLN A 519 -8.34 -3.89 25.63
N ASN A 520 -8.62 -2.84 26.42
CA ASN A 520 -9.50 -3.03 27.59
C ASN A 520 -10.97 -3.12 27.14
N SER A 521 -11.57 -4.30 27.30
CA SER A 521 -12.95 -4.60 26.90
C SER A 521 -14.00 -3.78 27.65
N GLU A 522 -13.73 -3.38 28.90
CA GLU A 522 -14.58 -2.47 29.68
C GLU A 522 -14.57 -1.05 29.08
N LEU A 523 -13.39 -0.55 28.71
CA LEU A 523 -13.26 0.77 28.05
C LEU A 523 -13.95 0.79 26.68
N ILE A 524 -13.78 -0.27 25.87
CA ILE A 524 -14.45 -0.42 24.57
C ILE A 524 -15.98 -0.50 24.75
N SER A 525 -16.45 -1.22 25.76
CA SER A 525 -17.88 -1.30 26.12
C SER A 525 -18.45 0.07 26.50
N LEU A 526 -17.73 0.85 27.31
CA LEU A 526 -18.13 2.21 27.69
C LEU A 526 -18.11 3.18 26.50
N GLN A 527 -17.10 3.12 25.63
CA GLN A 527 -17.04 3.91 24.40
C GLN A 527 -18.23 3.61 23.48
N ASN A 528 -18.56 2.33 23.27
CA ASN A 528 -19.72 1.92 22.48
C ASN A 528 -21.04 2.39 23.11
N LYS A 529 -21.17 2.33 24.44
CA LYS A 529 -22.35 2.84 25.16
C LYS A 529 -22.47 4.37 25.05
N LYS A 530 -21.36 5.11 25.14
CA LYS A 530 -21.32 6.56 24.89
C LYS A 530 -21.71 6.90 23.44
N ARG A 531 -21.22 6.12 22.47
CA ARG A 531 -21.55 6.27 21.05
C ARG A 531 -23.03 6.00 20.75
N SER A 532 -23.63 4.95 21.35
CA SER A 532 -25.06 4.69 21.19
C SER A 532 -25.90 5.83 21.76
N LEU A 533 -25.51 6.40 22.91
CA LEU A 533 -26.18 7.57 23.48
C LEU A 533 -26.17 8.75 22.49
N TYR A 534 -25.02 9.11 21.92
CA TYR A 534 -24.93 10.17 20.90
C TYR A 534 -25.76 9.89 19.63
N PHE A 535 -25.97 8.62 19.27
CA PHE A 535 -26.70 8.27 18.05
C PHE A 535 -28.23 8.37 18.21
N PHE A 536 -28.76 8.18 19.41
CA PHE A 536 -30.21 8.07 19.65
C PHE A 536 -30.94 9.36 20.05
N ASN A 537 -30.25 10.48 20.30
CA ASN A 537 -30.91 11.71 20.77
C ASN A 537 -30.40 12.98 20.09
N SER A 538 -31.34 13.83 19.64
CA SER A 538 -31.06 15.07 18.92
C SER A 538 -31.45 16.36 19.67
N ALA A 539 -31.94 16.30 20.92
CA ALA A 539 -32.28 17.51 21.70
C ALA A 539 -32.29 17.33 23.24
N GLU A 540 -31.65 18.28 23.94
CA GLU A 540 -32.10 18.99 25.15
C GLU A 540 -32.53 18.23 26.44
N SER A 541 -32.20 16.94 26.64
CA SER A 541 -32.42 16.31 27.96
C SER A 541 -31.21 16.47 28.90
N ASN A 542 -31.38 17.21 30.00
CA ASN A 542 -30.36 17.32 31.07
C ASN A 542 -29.96 15.96 31.65
N GLN A 543 -30.92 15.02 31.76
CA GLN A 543 -30.69 13.65 32.23
C GLN A 543 -29.71 12.87 31.34
N PHE A 544 -29.65 13.20 30.05
CA PHE A 544 -28.74 12.58 29.09
C PHE A 544 -27.31 13.12 29.24
N LEU A 545 -27.16 14.43 29.47
CA LEU A 545 -25.86 15.04 29.78
C LEU A 545 -25.27 14.47 31.08
N GLU A 546 -26.12 14.20 32.08
CA GLU A 546 -25.72 13.52 33.32
C GLU A 546 -25.23 12.09 33.07
N GLN A 547 -25.93 11.30 32.24
CA GLN A 547 -25.49 9.95 31.86
C GLN A 547 -24.17 9.95 31.06
N ILE A 548 -23.97 10.91 30.16
CA ILE A 548 -22.69 11.08 29.45
C ILE A 548 -21.58 11.44 30.45
N SER A 549 -21.82 12.37 31.37
CA SER A 549 -20.87 12.74 32.42
C SER A 549 -20.52 11.56 33.33
N GLU A 550 -21.49 10.72 33.72
CA GLU A 550 -21.23 9.52 34.51
C GLU A 550 -20.36 8.50 33.75
N LEU A 551 -20.61 8.31 32.44
CA LEU A 551 -19.79 7.45 31.59
C LEU A 551 -18.38 8.01 31.41
N ASP A 552 -18.22 9.32 31.21
CA ASP A 552 -16.91 9.96 31.08
C ASP A 552 -16.10 9.85 32.38
N ASN A 553 -16.74 10.04 33.54
CA ASN A 553 -16.09 9.81 34.83
C ASN A 553 -15.67 8.34 35.04
N LYS A 554 -16.44 7.37 34.55
CA LYS A 554 -16.06 5.94 34.60
C LYS A 554 -14.92 5.62 33.64
N MET A 555 -15.00 6.12 32.41
CA MET A 555 -13.95 5.98 31.40
C MET A 555 -12.64 6.60 31.88
N GLN A 556 -12.66 7.81 32.45
CA GLN A 556 -11.48 8.46 33.04
C GLN A 556 -10.86 7.63 34.16
N LYS A 557 -11.66 7.10 35.10
CA LYS A 557 -11.14 6.23 36.19
C LYS A 557 -10.49 4.95 35.67
N ILE A 558 -11.06 4.32 34.63
CA ILE A 558 -10.47 3.14 33.99
C ILE A 558 -9.20 3.51 33.25
N VAL A 559 -9.18 4.61 32.49
CA VAL A 559 -7.99 5.13 31.80
C VAL A 559 -6.89 5.49 32.80
N GLU A 560 -7.19 6.13 33.93
CA GLU A 560 -6.20 6.42 34.98
C GLU A 560 -5.65 5.14 35.64
N LYS A 561 -6.50 4.15 35.91
CA LYS A 561 -6.07 2.85 36.46
C LYS A 561 -5.15 2.14 35.47
N LEU A 562 -5.58 2.00 34.21
CA LEU A 562 -4.80 1.38 33.16
C LEU A 562 -3.51 2.15 32.89
N LYS A 563 -3.53 3.48 32.91
CA LYS A 563 -2.31 4.29 32.80
C LYS A 563 -1.38 4.03 33.98
N LYS A 564 -1.86 3.90 35.22
CA LYS A 564 -1.00 3.56 36.37
C LYS A 564 -0.39 2.16 36.26
N GLU A 565 -1.18 1.15 35.89
CA GLU A 565 -0.72 -0.23 35.68
C GLU A 565 0.26 -0.32 34.49
N TYR A 566 -0.03 0.41 33.42
CA TYR A 566 0.84 0.51 32.25
C TYR A 566 2.16 1.22 32.58
N LEU A 567 2.12 2.40 33.22
CA LEU A 567 3.32 3.17 33.59
C LEU A 567 4.23 2.37 34.55
N SER A 568 3.67 1.57 35.47
CA SER A 568 4.48 0.73 36.35
C SER A 568 5.16 -0.42 35.62
N LEU A 569 4.47 -1.05 34.67
CA LEU A 569 5.03 -2.10 33.83
C LEU A 569 6.04 -1.53 32.81
N ALA A 570 5.73 -0.41 32.16
CA ALA A 570 6.61 0.30 31.24
C ALA A 570 7.90 0.77 31.91
N LYS A 571 7.84 1.19 33.18
CA LYS A 571 9.05 1.51 33.96
C LYS A 571 9.90 0.26 34.25
N TYR A 572 9.27 -0.85 34.64
CA TYR A 572 9.97 -2.12 34.87
C TYR A 572 10.64 -2.64 33.59
N GLU A 573 9.93 -2.60 32.47
CA GLU A 573 10.47 -2.98 31.16
C GLU A 573 11.56 -2.00 30.68
N PHE A 574 11.43 -0.69 30.94
CA PHE A 574 12.49 0.29 30.64
C PHE A 574 13.79 -0.01 31.41
N GLU A 575 13.70 -0.36 32.69
CA GLU A 575 14.85 -0.75 33.52
C GLU A 575 15.47 -2.06 33.02
N SER A 576 14.65 -3.07 32.71
CA SER A 576 15.09 -4.35 32.14
C SER A 576 15.79 -4.15 30.78
N LEU A 577 15.17 -3.40 29.87
CA LEU A 577 15.67 -3.09 28.54
C LEU A 577 16.98 -2.29 28.59
N SER A 578 17.09 -1.31 29.49
CA SER A 578 18.30 -0.50 29.69
C SER A 578 19.47 -1.30 30.30
N SER A 579 19.19 -2.44 30.94
CA SER A 579 20.22 -3.29 31.56
C SER A 579 20.93 -4.23 30.59
N LEU A 580 20.41 -4.40 29.36
CA LEU A 580 21.02 -5.24 28.33
C LEU A 580 22.39 -4.68 27.89
N GLN A 581 23.37 -5.59 27.79
CA GLN A 581 24.76 -5.31 27.39
C GLN A 581 25.22 -6.33 26.36
N ASN A 582 26.30 -6.01 25.63
CA ASN A 582 26.91 -6.86 24.60
C ASN A 582 25.94 -7.23 23.45
N LEU A 583 25.06 -6.30 23.09
CA LEU A 583 24.12 -6.44 21.98
C LEU A 583 24.82 -6.33 20.62
N SER A 584 24.30 -7.04 19.63
CA SER A 584 24.60 -6.79 18.22
C SER A 584 24.06 -5.43 17.74
N GLU A 585 24.46 -4.95 16.56
CA GLU A 585 24.05 -3.64 16.05
C GLU A 585 22.52 -3.51 15.88
N TYR A 586 21.88 -4.50 15.27
CA TYR A 586 20.41 -4.52 15.09
C TYR A 586 19.66 -4.67 16.42
N GLU A 587 20.22 -5.36 17.41
CA GLU A 587 19.66 -5.42 18.77
C GLU A 587 19.82 -4.11 19.53
N LEU A 588 20.96 -3.43 19.39
CA LEU A 588 21.19 -2.10 19.96
C LEU A 588 20.24 -1.07 19.34
N ASN A 589 20.05 -1.12 18.01
CA ASN A 589 19.04 -0.32 17.33
C ASN A 589 17.64 -0.60 17.90
N MET A 590 17.26 -1.89 18.07
CA MET A 590 15.95 -2.25 18.63
C MET A 590 15.80 -1.77 20.07
N GLN A 591 16.82 -1.95 20.91
CA GLN A 591 16.86 -1.46 22.29
C GLN A 591 16.62 0.05 22.32
N GLN A 592 17.34 0.81 21.51
CA GLN A 592 17.21 2.26 21.42
C GLN A 592 15.83 2.70 20.94
N VAL A 593 15.29 2.07 19.90
CA VAL A 593 13.96 2.39 19.38
C VAL A 593 12.88 2.06 20.41
N LEU A 594 12.89 0.87 21.02
CA LEU A 594 11.91 0.49 22.05
C LEU A 594 12.02 1.35 23.32
N LEU A 595 13.22 1.78 23.73
CA LEU A 595 13.39 2.76 24.82
C LEU A 595 12.79 4.12 24.46
N LEU A 596 12.86 4.53 23.19
CA LEU A 596 12.25 5.76 22.72
C LEU A 596 10.73 5.66 22.54
N GLU A 597 10.20 4.50 22.15
CA GLU A 597 8.75 4.22 22.17
C GLU A 597 8.21 4.29 23.61
N LEU A 598 8.87 3.62 24.56
CA LEU A 598 8.51 3.71 25.98
C LEU A 598 8.63 5.14 26.51
N LYS A 599 9.72 5.87 26.22
CA LYS A 599 9.89 7.28 26.64
C LYS A 599 8.80 8.19 26.05
N ALA A 600 8.43 7.99 24.78
CA ALA A 600 7.34 8.75 24.16
C ALA A 600 6.00 8.51 24.87
N GLU A 601 5.70 7.28 25.30
CA GLU A 601 4.45 6.95 26.00
C GLU A 601 4.45 7.38 27.48
N LEU A 602 5.62 7.32 28.15
CA LEU A 602 5.82 7.78 29.53
C LEU A 602 5.73 9.32 29.63
N ASP A 603 6.55 10.02 28.84
CA ASP A 603 6.82 11.46 28.98
C ASP A 603 6.08 12.34 27.94
N HIS A 604 5.33 11.74 27.00
CA HIS A 604 4.60 12.42 25.91
C HIS A 604 5.47 13.35 25.05
N THR A 605 6.80 13.16 25.06
CA THR A 605 7.77 14.03 24.40
C THR A 605 8.96 13.26 23.84
N LEU A 606 9.36 13.60 22.61
CA LEU A 606 10.65 13.22 22.03
C LEU A 606 11.49 14.49 21.86
N ASP A 607 12.68 14.52 22.45
CA ASP A 607 13.58 15.67 22.36
C ASP A 607 14.45 15.60 21.07
N LEU A 608 15.16 16.70 20.76
CA LEU A 608 16.00 16.79 19.55
C LEU A 608 17.12 15.73 19.50
N LYS A 609 17.59 15.19 20.64
CA LYS A 609 18.58 14.12 20.64
C LYS A 609 17.93 12.79 20.28
N ASN A 610 16.69 12.56 20.72
CA ASN A 610 15.91 11.40 20.32
C ASN A 610 15.69 11.38 18.79
N ASP A 611 15.34 12.52 18.14
CA ASP A 611 15.17 12.56 16.68
C ASP A 611 16.49 12.27 15.94
N VAL A 612 17.62 12.80 16.40
CA VAL A 612 18.93 12.48 15.79
C VAL A 612 19.25 10.99 15.91
N LEU A 613 18.93 10.34 17.04
CA LEU A 613 19.13 8.90 17.21
C LEU A 613 18.21 8.11 16.28
N LEU A 614 16.90 8.37 16.32
CA LEU A 614 15.94 7.74 15.42
C LEU A 614 16.33 7.95 13.95
N LYS A 615 16.86 9.13 13.60
CA LYS A 615 17.31 9.45 12.23
C LYS A 615 18.42 8.49 11.82
N SER A 616 19.43 8.35 12.67
CA SER A 616 20.57 7.47 12.42
C SER A 616 20.21 5.98 12.34
N ILE A 617 19.04 5.57 12.85
CA ILE A 617 18.51 4.20 12.71
C ILE A 617 17.59 4.08 11.49
N ALA A 618 16.71 5.06 11.27
CA ALA A 618 15.77 5.10 10.15
C ALA A 618 16.45 5.24 8.78
N GLU A 619 17.62 5.90 8.73
CA GLU A 619 18.49 6.03 7.55
C GLU A 619 19.47 4.84 7.38
N GLN A 620 19.34 3.76 8.17
CA GLN A 620 20.04 2.51 7.88
C GLN A 620 19.28 1.68 6.84
N CYS A 621 19.98 0.72 6.26
CA CYS A 621 19.35 -0.34 5.48
C CYS A 621 18.49 -1.22 6.40
N PRO A 622 17.19 -1.47 6.13
CA PRO A 622 16.39 -2.38 6.94
C PRO A 622 16.94 -3.80 6.99
N TYR A 623 17.65 -4.23 5.95
CA TYR A 623 18.27 -5.54 5.92
C TYR A 623 19.41 -5.68 6.93
N SER A 624 20.20 -4.62 7.17
CA SER A 624 21.30 -4.63 8.14
C SER A 624 20.84 -4.25 9.56
N GLY A 625 20.04 -3.20 9.68
CA GLY A 625 19.53 -2.70 10.97
C GLY A 625 18.31 -3.46 11.50
N GLY A 626 17.73 -4.36 10.69
CA GLY A 626 16.57 -5.19 11.03
C GLY A 626 15.28 -4.39 11.24
N LEU A 627 14.32 -5.03 11.91
CA LEU A 627 13.00 -4.46 12.22
C LEU A 627 13.04 -3.12 12.97
N ALA A 628 14.16 -2.80 13.64
CA ALA A 628 14.37 -1.53 14.33
C ALA A 628 14.34 -0.32 13.36
N VAL A 629 14.81 -0.50 12.13
CA VAL A 629 14.81 0.55 11.09
C VAL A 629 13.37 0.95 10.75
N TYR A 630 12.48 -0.01 10.51
CA TYR A 630 11.07 0.26 10.21
C TYR A 630 10.35 0.93 11.38
N ARG A 631 10.60 0.49 12.63
CA ARG A 631 10.05 1.15 13.84
C ARG A 631 10.57 2.57 14.01
N ALA A 632 11.87 2.82 13.77
CA ALA A 632 12.45 4.17 13.79
C ALA A 632 11.81 5.08 12.72
N ARG A 633 11.58 4.56 11.51
CA ARG A 633 10.88 5.29 10.44
C ARG A 633 9.46 5.64 10.82
N MET A 634 8.70 4.70 11.37
CA MET A 634 7.33 4.91 11.87
C MET A 634 7.28 6.05 12.91
N LEU A 635 8.20 6.06 13.88
CA LEU A 635 8.28 7.15 14.87
C LEU A 635 8.65 8.50 14.24
N ARG A 636 9.49 8.50 13.20
CA ARG A 636 9.93 9.73 12.52
C ARG A 636 9.00 10.24 11.44
N GLN A 637 8.04 9.45 10.95
CA GLN A 637 7.07 9.92 9.94
C GLN A 637 6.23 11.11 10.42
N LEU A 638 6.19 11.38 11.74
CA LEU A 638 5.63 12.62 12.30
C LEU A 638 6.45 13.90 11.96
N VAL A 639 7.70 13.75 11.50
CA VAL A 639 8.68 14.85 11.35
C VAL A 639 9.45 14.80 10.01
N ALA A 640 9.65 13.62 9.43
CA ALA A 640 10.52 13.35 8.29
C ALA A 640 9.77 12.80 7.08
N LYS A 641 10.33 13.04 5.89
CA LYS A 641 9.81 12.62 4.59
C LYS A 641 10.27 11.20 4.21
N ASP A 642 9.66 10.65 3.16
CA ASP A 642 9.80 9.30 2.61
C ASP A 642 11.24 8.73 2.64
N TYR A 643 11.36 7.46 3.05
CA TYR A 643 12.60 6.69 3.01
C TYR A 643 12.63 5.80 1.75
N ASN A 644 13.76 5.75 1.06
CA ASN A 644 13.94 4.94 -0.15
C ASN A 644 14.94 3.81 0.13
N ASP A 645 14.46 2.57 0.20
CA ASP A 645 15.30 1.42 0.56
C ASP A 645 16.32 1.02 -0.51
N LEU A 646 15.98 1.19 -1.80
CA LEU A 646 16.92 0.95 -2.89
C LEU A 646 18.14 1.89 -2.80
N GLN A 647 17.91 3.15 -2.42
CA GLN A 647 18.99 4.12 -2.19
C GLN A 647 19.73 3.85 -0.88
N THR A 648 19.00 3.54 0.20
CA THR A 648 19.54 3.47 1.56
C THR A 648 20.36 2.20 1.79
N CYS A 649 19.91 1.07 1.23
CA CYS A 649 20.62 -0.20 1.39
C CYS A 649 21.89 -0.33 0.58
N GLY A 650 22.20 0.63 -0.30
CA GLY A 650 23.31 0.49 -1.23
C GLY A 650 23.20 -0.75 -2.12
N ILE A 651 21.98 -1.33 -2.22
CA ILE A 651 21.68 -2.33 -3.24
C ILE A 651 22.06 -1.67 -4.53
N ARG A 652 23.09 -2.23 -5.16
CA ARG A 652 23.35 -1.93 -6.55
C ARG A 652 22.09 -2.39 -7.26
N GLN A 653 21.21 -1.44 -7.64
CA GLN A 653 20.48 -1.54 -8.91
C GLN A 653 21.50 -2.13 -9.85
N ASN A 654 21.29 -3.40 -10.23
CA ASN A 654 22.39 -4.24 -10.69
C ASN A 654 23.15 -3.45 -11.75
N GLU A 655 24.47 -3.56 -11.81
CA GLU A 655 25.17 -2.85 -12.89
C GLU A 655 24.72 -3.33 -14.28
N SER A 656 23.88 -4.37 -14.40
CA SER A 656 23.08 -4.67 -15.59
C SER A 656 21.95 -3.67 -15.89
N GLU A 657 21.28 -3.07 -14.91
CA GLU A 657 20.33 -1.96 -15.11
C GLU A 657 21.07 -0.65 -15.37
N LYS A 658 22.13 -0.35 -14.59
CA LYS A 658 22.97 0.84 -14.83
C LYS A 658 23.93 0.73 -16.02
N LYS A 659 24.08 -0.46 -16.62
CA LYS A 659 24.75 -0.71 -17.91
C LYS A 659 23.83 -1.37 -18.94
N MET A 660 22.51 -1.25 -18.80
CA MET A 660 21.67 -0.96 -19.96
C MET A 660 21.92 0.49 -20.35
N GLY A 661 23.14 0.78 -20.80
CA GLY A 661 23.34 1.90 -21.68
C GLY A 661 22.41 1.66 -22.87
N MET A 662 21.54 2.63 -23.18
CA MET A 662 20.53 2.52 -24.23
C MET A 662 21.15 1.81 -25.44
N TYR A 663 20.70 0.59 -25.71
CA TYR A 663 21.14 -0.13 -26.90
C TYR A 663 20.81 0.77 -28.09
N PRO A 664 21.77 1.02 -28.99
CA PRO A 664 21.56 1.98 -30.06
C PRO A 664 20.33 1.57 -30.87
N THR A 665 19.33 2.45 -30.94
CA THR A 665 18.09 2.18 -31.69
C THR A 665 18.43 2.22 -33.17
N ILE A 666 18.61 1.04 -33.76
CA ILE A 666 18.87 0.87 -35.19
C ILE A 666 17.54 0.83 -35.93
N GLU A 667 17.25 1.87 -36.68
CA GLU A 667 16.24 1.90 -37.73
C GLU A 667 16.89 1.54 -39.08
N ALA A 668 16.20 0.72 -39.86
CA ALA A 668 16.70 0.22 -41.14
C ALA A 668 15.53 0.12 -42.11
N TYR A 669 15.58 0.86 -43.20
CA TYR A 669 14.49 0.98 -44.18
C TYR A 669 15.02 0.64 -45.59
N PRO A 670 14.64 -0.53 -46.17
CA PRO A 670 14.88 -0.77 -47.59
C PRO A 670 13.97 0.16 -48.40
N ILE A 671 14.50 0.79 -49.46
CA ILE A 671 13.66 1.45 -50.46
C ILE A 671 13.53 0.49 -51.67
N PRO A 672 12.33 -0.06 -51.96
CA PRO A 672 12.15 -1.16 -52.94
C PRO A 672 12.48 -0.88 -54.42
N PHE A 673 13.08 0.26 -54.74
CA PHE A 673 13.35 0.72 -56.11
C PHE A 673 14.73 1.38 -56.30
N THR A 674 15.56 1.48 -55.26
CA THR A 674 16.83 2.23 -55.35
C THR A 674 18.07 1.42 -54.97
N ASP A 675 17.93 0.11 -54.75
CA ASP A 675 19.01 -0.79 -54.30
C ASP A 675 19.80 -0.24 -53.09
N VAL A 676 19.08 0.41 -52.15
CA VAL A 676 19.66 1.04 -50.97
C VAL A 676 18.81 0.74 -49.72
N ILE A 677 19.50 0.37 -48.64
CA ILE A 677 18.97 0.35 -47.28
C ILE A 677 19.44 1.62 -46.58
N TYR A 678 18.51 2.39 -46.03
CA TYR A 678 18.79 3.54 -45.18
C TYR A 678 18.93 3.08 -43.74
N ILE A 679 20.00 3.53 -43.07
CA ILE A 679 20.35 3.21 -41.70
C ILE A 679 20.31 4.50 -40.86
N ASN A 680 19.54 4.48 -39.77
CA ASN A 680 19.49 5.54 -38.77
C ASN A 680 19.71 4.92 -37.39
N ILE A 681 20.82 5.25 -36.74
CA ILE A 681 21.29 4.67 -35.49
C ILE A 681 21.32 5.76 -34.43
N GLN A 682 20.36 5.70 -33.51
CA GLN A 682 20.32 6.59 -32.36
C GLN A 682 21.15 6.00 -31.23
N SER A 683 22.37 6.49 -31.04
CA SER A 683 23.25 6.12 -29.92
C SER A 683 23.55 7.35 -29.05
N ASN A 684 23.64 7.13 -27.74
CA ASN A 684 24.10 8.16 -26.80
C ASN A 684 25.63 8.36 -26.84
N LYS A 685 26.35 7.53 -27.59
CA LYS A 685 27.77 7.74 -27.90
C LYS A 685 27.90 8.41 -29.28
N LEU A 686 28.79 9.40 -29.37
CA LEU A 686 29.22 9.95 -30.65
C LEU A 686 30.12 8.92 -31.35
N ILE A 687 29.54 8.12 -32.25
CA ILE A 687 30.22 7.14 -33.09
C ILE A 687 29.98 7.53 -34.55
N ASP A 688 31.06 7.86 -35.25
CA ASP A 688 30.99 8.35 -36.64
C ASP A 688 30.62 7.24 -37.63
N SER A 689 30.94 5.99 -37.31
CA SER A 689 30.76 4.84 -38.20
C SER A 689 30.62 3.51 -37.48
N TYR A 690 29.81 2.62 -38.05
CA TYR A 690 29.52 1.26 -37.60
C TYR A 690 29.92 0.26 -38.68
N ASN A 691 30.37 -0.92 -38.30
CA ASN A 691 30.53 -2.03 -39.24
C ASN A 691 29.16 -2.65 -39.54
N TYR A 692 28.98 -3.18 -40.75
CA TYR A 692 27.80 -3.98 -41.09
C TYR A 692 28.17 -5.31 -41.79
N GLU A 693 27.33 -6.32 -41.57
CA GLU A 693 27.35 -7.61 -42.26
C GLU A 693 25.92 -7.92 -42.72
N ILE A 694 25.74 -8.18 -44.01
CA ILE A 694 24.49 -8.72 -44.56
C ILE A 694 24.68 -10.23 -44.71
N VAL A 695 23.79 -11.01 -44.10
CA VAL A 695 23.74 -12.47 -44.23
C VAL A 695 22.46 -12.94 -44.91
N ASP A 696 22.57 -14.05 -45.64
CA ASP A 696 21.42 -14.78 -46.19
C ASP A 696 20.66 -15.56 -45.08
N PRO A 697 19.50 -16.20 -45.39
CA PRO A 697 18.73 -16.96 -44.40
C PRO A 697 19.43 -18.22 -43.87
N GLN A 698 20.57 -18.61 -44.44
CA GLN A 698 21.43 -19.68 -43.94
C GLN A 698 22.53 -19.14 -43.01
N GLY A 699 22.55 -17.82 -42.75
CA GLY A 699 23.54 -17.15 -41.90
C GLY A 699 24.88 -16.90 -42.58
N LYS A 700 24.98 -17.14 -43.89
CA LYS A 700 26.22 -16.91 -44.64
C LYS A 700 26.34 -15.44 -45.03
N CYS A 701 27.48 -14.84 -44.70
CA CYS A 701 27.87 -13.51 -45.14
C CYS A 701 27.82 -13.39 -46.67
N VAL A 702 27.03 -12.44 -47.18
CA VAL A 702 26.97 -12.06 -48.60
C VAL A 702 27.59 -10.69 -48.88
N GLN A 703 27.66 -9.80 -47.89
CA GLN A 703 28.28 -8.48 -48.01
C GLN A 703 28.71 -7.94 -46.64
N THR A 704 29.82 -7.21 -46.57
CA THR A 704 30.22 -6.42 -45.40
C THR A 704 30.60 -5.00 -45.80
N GLY A 705 30.66 -4.10 -44.83
CA GLY A 705 31.15 -2.73 -45.05
C GLY A 705 31.07 -1.88 -43.78
N ILE A 706 31.14 -0.56 -43.98
CA ILE A 706 31.06 0.45 -42.92
C ILE A 706 29.95 1.44 -43.30
N VAL A 707 29.14 1.87 -42.32
CA VAL A 707 28.02 2.80 -42.49
C VAL A 707 28.04 3.86 -41.37
N SER A 708 27.73 5.12 -41.69
CA SER A 708 27.56 6.18 -40.68
C SER A 708 26.30 5.95 -39.84
N SER A 709 26.20 6.63 -38.69
CA SER A 709 24.98 6.64 -37.85
C SER A 709 23.73 7.06 -38.62
N GLN A 710 23.88 7.93 -39.63
CA GLN A 710 22.88 8.20 -40.65
C GLN A 710 23.51 7.93 -42.02
N GLY A 711 23.25 6.74 -42.58
CA GLY A 711 23.99 6.23 -43.72
C GLY A 711 23.17 5.37 -44.68
N GLN A 712 23.79 4.98 -45.78
CA GLN A 712 23.18 4.19 -46.85
C GLN A 712 24.04 2.97 -47.17
N ILE A 713 23.40 1.81 -47.32
CA ILE A 713 24.05 0.56 -47.71
C ILE A 713 23.53 0.14 -49.09
N GLN A 714 24.45 -0.01 -50.03
CA GLN A 714 24.17 -0.38 -51.42
C GLN A 714 23.95 -1.89 -51.54
N THR A 715 22.84 -2.31 -52.15
CA THR A 715 22.42 -3.72 -52.27
C THR A 715 22.35 -4.24 -53.72
N TYR A 716 22.76 -3.45 -54.72
CA TYR A 716 22.62 -3.79 -56.16
C TYR A 716 23.36 -5.07 -56.60
N ASN A 717 24.28 -5.59 -55.78
CA ASN A 717 24.99 -6.86 -56.01
C ASN A 717 24.31 -8.07 -55.34
N LEU A 718 23.25 -7.87 -54.55
CA LEU A 718 22.53 -8.94 -53.88
C LEU A 718 21.45 -9.52 -54.81
N PRO A 719 21.37 -10.86 -54.96
CA PRO A 719 20.22 -11.51 -55.58
C PRO A 719 18.89 -11.13 -54.91
N MET A 720 17.76 -11.31 -55.60
CA MET A 720 16.45 -11.15 -54.96
C MET A 720 16.26 -12.22 -53.87
N GLY A 721 15.98 -11.80 -52.63
CA GLY A 721 15.84 -12.69 -51.48
C GLY A 721 15.59 -11.94 -50.17
N ILE A 722 15.44 -12.70 -49.07
CA ILE A 722 15.36 -12.17 -47.71
C ILE A 722 16.78 -12.12 -47.13
N TYR A 723 17.14 -11.02 -46.48
CA TYR A 723 18.45 -10.82 -45.87
C TYR A 723 18.35 -10.25 -44.46
N PHE A 724 19.34 -10.58 -43.64
CA PHE A 724 19.46 -10.05 -42.28
C PHE A 724 20.67 -9.12 -42.25
N ILE A 725 20.47 -7.91 -41.74
CA ILE A 725 21.58 -6.99 -41.50
C ILE A 725 22.01 -7.11 -40.04
N LYS A 726 23.32 -7.16 -39.85
CA LYS A 726 23.97 -7.04 -38.56
C LYS A 726 24.77 -5.75 -38.56
N ILE A 727 24.72 -5.00 -37.48
CA ILE A 727 25.47 -3.75 -37.31
C ILE A 727 26.24 -3.84 -35.99
N SER A 728 27.46 -3.30 -35.95
CA SER A 728 28.30 -3.38 -34.76
C SER A 728 29.20 -2.17 -34.56
N GLU A 729 29.33 -1.74 -33.30
CA GLU A 729 30.25 -0.66 -32.88
C GLU A 729 31.73 -1.10 -32.98
N ASP A 730 31.98 -2.40 -32.79
CA ASP A 730 33.27 -3.10 -32.94
C ASP A 730 32.98 -4.59 -33.26
N ALA A 731 33.83 -5.56 -32.96
CA ALA A 731 33.58 -7.00 -33.22
C ALA A 731 32.38 -7.63 -32.44
N ASN A 732 31.64 -6.85 -31.64
CA ASN A 732 30.47 -7.30 -30.86
C ASN A 732 29.17 -6.93 -31.58
N LEU A 733 28.37 -7.94 -31.92
CA LEU A 733 27.48 -7.94 -33.08
C LEU A 733 25.98 -7.82 -32.71
N ILE A 734 25.24 -6.90 -33.36
CA ILE A 734 23.80 -6.66 -33.13
C ILE A 734 23.01 -7.01 -34.40
N CYS A 735 21.99 -7.87 -34.32
CA CYS A 735 21.21 -8.36 -35.47
C CYS A 735 19.88 -7.63 -35.67
N LYS A 736 19.48 -7.38 -36.93
CA LYS A 736 18.13 -6.92 -37.30
C LYS A 736 17.61 -7.60 -38.58
N ILE A 737 16.32 -7.94 -38.57
CA ILE A 737 15.62 -8.55 -39.71
C ILE A 737 15.17 -7.45 -40.69
N ILE A 738 15.43 -7.64 -41.98
CA ILE A 738 14.82 -6.87 -43.08
C ILE A 738 14.01 -7.85 -43.94
N LYS A 739 12.86 -7.39 -44.45
CA LYS A 739 11.99 -8.14 -45.35
C LYS A 739 11.92 -7.44 -46.70
#